data_AF-A0A1B3W5P3-F1
#
_entry.id   AF-A0A1B3W5P3-F1
#
_cell.length_a   1.000
_cell.length_b   1.000
_cell.length_c   1.000
_cell.angle_alpha   90.00
_cell.angle_beta   90.00
_cell.angle_gamma   90.00
#
_symmetry.space_group_name_H-M   'P 1'
#
loop_
_entity.id
_entity.type
_entity.pdbx_description
1 polymer ?
#
loop_
_entity_poly.entity_id
_entity_poly.type
_entity_poly.pdbx_seq_one_letter_code
_entity_poly.pdbx_strand_id
1 'polypeptide(L)'
;MSTVRLEAVKQQEKAMEIPLQPASLDIWDKKYRLKTKQGEAIDADVDGTWQRVARALADAEADESKRKYWHERFLWALRRGAIPAGRITSNAGALEHKPATSTINCTVSGTIEDSMDGILEKVHEAGLTLKAGCGIGYEFSTLRPRGAFVAGAGAYTSGPMSFMDIYDKMCFTVSSAGGRRGAQMGTFDVSHPDVKDFIRAKREDGRLRQFNLSLLITDGFMEAVENDGEWPLVFPISKKESGDIDLGDASAVAWREWPQHEGYIVRDDGLVACKVYGHIKARHLWDMIMVSTYDYAEPGFILIDRVNEMNNNWWCENIRATNPCGEQPLPAYGACLLGSINLTKFVRNPFTDQASFDWEEYREVVRVFTRMLDNVVEINGLPLEQQRQEIMRKRRHGMGFLGLGSTLTMLRMKYGSAESCEFTERVSRDMAIAGWETGLALAQEKGPAPIMEERFTVTAEMLRKRPEMKKDGWKTGQEIPGKVLHARYSRYMQQVAAVAPELVEQLAETGARFTHHTSIAPTGTISLSLANNASNGIEPSFAHHYSRNVIREGRKSKEKVDVYSFELLAYRQMVNPEAMPFSEDPDAQLPDYFISADDISPKEHVDVQAAAQKWVDSSISKTANVPTDYPYEDFKDIYTYAWRQGLKGCTTFRFNPAAFQGVLVKEKDLENTAYRFELEDGEVVEVKGNQEIEYDGEVHTAANLFDALKEGYYGKF
;
A
#
# COMPACT_ATOMS: atom_id res chain seq x y z
N MET A 1 -37.08 7.38 16.94
CA MET A 1 -37.30 5.93 16.75
C MET A 1 -38.29 5.74 15.61
N SER A 2 -37.82 5.34 14.44
CA SER A 2 -38.65 4.81 13.36
C SER A 2 -38.22 3.35 13.20
N THR A 3 -39.13 2.45 13.50
CA THR A 3 -38.96 1.00 13.39
C THR A 3 -38.79 0.63 11.92
N VAL A 4 -37.55 0.40 11.50
CA VAL A 4 -37.25 -0.16 10.18
C VAL A 4 -37.84 -1.57 10.14
N ARG A 5 -38.84 -1.78 9.27
CA ARG A 5 -39.36 -3.12 8.96
C ARG A 5 -38.27 -3.89 8.22
N LEU A 6 -37.74 -4.93 8.86
CA LEU A 6 -36.99 -5.99 8.20
C LEU A 6 -37.99 -6.77 7.32
N GLU A 7 -38.08 -6.42 6.04
CA GLU A 7 -38.70 -7.30 5.06
C GLU A 7 -37.72 -8.43 4.72
N ALA A 8 -38.20 -9.67 4.81
CA ALA A 8 -37.44 -10.82 4.34
C ALA A 8 -37.32 -10.72 2.82
N VAL A 9 -36.12 -10.38 2.33
CA VAL A 9 -35.77 -10.50 0.92
C VAL A 9 -36.01 -11.96 0.54
N LYS A 10 -36.85 -12.19 -0.48
CA LYS A 10 -37.04 -13.52 -1.08
C LYS A 10 -35.67 -14.17 -1.25
N GLN A 11 -35.54 -15.46 -0.92
CA GLN A 11 -34.39 -16.27 -1.32
C GLN A 11 -34.21 -16.11 -2.83
N GLN A 12 -33.34 -15.19 -3.24
CA GLN A 12 -32.67 -15.27 -4.53
C GLN A 12 -31.96 -16.62 -4.55
N GLU A 13 -32.01 -17.29 -5.70
CA GLU A 13 -31.36 -18.58 -5.96
C GLU A 13 -30.06 -18.69 -5.17
N LYS A 14 -29.94 -19.75 -4.37
CA LYS A 14 -28.81 -20.01 -3.50
C LYS A 14 -27.54 -19.80 -4.32
N ALA A 15 -26.84 -18.67 -4.09
CA ALA A 15 -25.64 -18.34 -4.85
C ALA A 15 -24.71 -19.55 -4.79
N MET A 16 -24.40 -20.13 -5.95
CA MET A 16 -23.65 -21.38 -6.00
C MET A 16 -22.24 -21.11 -5.46
N GLU A 17 -21.91 -21.72 -4.32
CA GLU A 17 -20.62 -21.51 -3.66
C GLU A 17 -19.54 -22.33 -4.37
N ILE A 18 -18.48 -21.64 -4.83
CA ILE A 18 -17.26 -22.28 -5.33
C ILE A 18 -16.44 -22.75 -4.12
N PRO A 19 -16.20 -24.06 -3.94
CA PRO A 19 -15.44 -24.58 -2.82
C PRO A 19 -14.02 -24.00 -2.79
N LEU A 20 -13.47 -23.83 -1.59
CA LEU A 20 -12.07 -23.43 -1.44
C LEU A 20 -11.15 -24.53 -2.00
N GLN A 21 -10.23 -24.14 -2.88
CA GLN A 21 -9.20 -25.05 -3.38
C GLN A 21 -8.19 -25.41 -2.27
N PRO A 22 -7.49 -26.57 -2.34
CA PRO A 22 -6.59 -27.02 -1.28
C PRO A 22 -5.51 -25.99 -0.89
N ALA A 23 -4.95 -25.28 -1.87
CA ALA A 23 -3.96 -24.23 -1.61
C ALA A 23 -4.52 -23.06 -0.78
N SER A 24 -5.78 -22.67 -1.01
CA SER A 24 -6.44 -21.61 -0.25
C SER A 24 -6.66 -22.03 1.21
N LEU A 25 -7.11 -23.27 1.42
CA LEU A 25 -7.33 -23.85 2.75
C LEU A 25 -6.01 -23.99 3.53
N ASP A 26 -4.94 -24.47 2.89
CA ASP A 26 -3.62 -24.61 3.54
C ASP A 26 -3.09 -23.26 4.03
N ILE A 27 -3.22 -22.20 3.21
CA ILE A 27 -2.75 -20.88 3.59
C ILE A 27 -3.62 -20.27 4.69
N TRP A 28 -4.94 -20.49 4.65
CA TRP A 28 -5.82 -20.08 5.74
C TRP A 28 -5.45 -20.78 7.06
N ASP A 29 -5.27 -22.10 7.03
CA ASP A 29 -4.93 -22.90 8.22
C ASP A 29 -3.59 -22.46 8.83
N LYS A 30 -2.60 -22.16 8.00
CA LYS A 30 -1.27 -21.72 8.46
C LYS A 30 -1.24 -20.28 8.96
N LYS A 31 -1.99 -19.37 8.32
CA LYS A 31 -1.83 -17.92 8.54
C LYS A 31 -2.95 -17.25 9.34
N TYR A 32 -4.16 -17.80 9.34
CA TYR A 32 -5.35 -17.12 9.85
C TYR A 32 -6.15 -17.94 10.86
N ARG A 33 -6.11 -19.27 10.77
CA ARG A 33 -6.74 -20.14 11.77
C ARG A 33 -6.08 -19.93 13.13
N LEU A 34 -6.88 -19.53 14.11
CA LEU A 34 -6.39 -19.41 15.48
C LEU A 34 -6.15 -20.81 16.06
N LYS A 35 -4.95 -21.00 16.64
CA LYS A 35 -4.53 -22.25 17.27
C LYS A 35 -3.97 -21.97 18.67
N THR A 36 -4.07 -22.93 19.58
CA THR A 36 -3.41 -22.90 20.89
C THR A 36 -1.89 -23.01 20.72
N LYS A 37 -1.13 -22.83 21.82
CA LYS A 37 0.34 -23.01 21.81
C LYS A 37 0.76 -24.43 21.43
N GLN A 38 -0.12 -25.40 21.66
CA GLN A 38 0.07 -26.82 21.35
C GLN A 38 -0.33 -27.15 19.89
N GLY A 39 -0.82 -26.17 19.12
CA GLY A 39 -1.22 -26.35 17.73
C GLY A 39 -2.68 -26.79 17.54
N GLU A 40 -3.46 -26.88 18.61
CA GLU A 40 -4.88 -27.28 18.54
C GLU A 40 -5.72 -26.14 17.95
N ALA A 41 -6.58 -26.45 17.00
CA ALA A 41 -7.43 -25.47 16.34
C ALA A 41 -8.52 -24.93 17.27
N ILE A 42 -8.59 -23.61 17.38
CA ILE A 42 -9.67 -22.88 18.06
C ILE A 42 -10.74 -22.49 17.04
N ASP A 43 -10.32 -21.94 15.89
CA ASP A 43 -11.23 -21.74 14.77
C ASP A 43 -11.47 -23.10 14.11
N ALA A 44 -12.73 -23.55 14.07
CA ALA A 44 -13.08 -24.84 13.46
C ALA A 44 -12.81 -24.85 11.94
N ASP A 45 -13.26 -23.80 11.26
CA ASP A 45 -13.14 -23.56 9.83
C ASP A 45 -13.06 -22.04 9.54
N VAL A 46 -13.11 -21.65 8.26
CA VAL A 46 -13.08 -20.24 7.84
C VAL A 46 -14.24 -19.44 8.44
N ASP A 47 -15.43 -20.04 8.58
CA ASP A 47 -16.57 -19.37 9.20
C ASP A 47 -16.35 -19.18 10.70
N GLY A 48 -15.71 -20.13 11.39
CA GLY A 48 -15.23 -19.96 12.76
C GLY A 48 -14.31 -18.76 12.93
N THR A 49 -13.37 -18.55 11.98
CA THR A 49 -12.57 -17.32 11.94
C THR A 49 -13.46 -16.07 11.79
N TRP A 50 -14.46 -16.09 10.91
CA TRP A 50 -15.38 -14.95 10.73
C TRP A 50 -16.21 -14.67 11.99
N GLN A 51 -16.71 -15.70 12.67
CA GLN A 51 -17.45 -15.55 13.93
C GLN A 51 -16.60 -14.91 15.01
N ARG A 52 -15.35 -15.36 15.18
CA ARG A 52 -14.40 -14.77 16.14
C ARG A 52 -14.13 -13.29 15.83
N VAL A 53 -13.83 -12.97 14.57
CA VAL A 53 -13.54 -11.58 14.16
C VAL A 53 -14.78 -10.69 14.33
N ALA A 54 -15.96 -11.15 13.91
CA ALA A 54 -17.21 -10.41 14.09
C ALA A 54 -17.52 -10.15 15.56
N ARG A 55 -17.30 -11.13 16.44
CA ARG A 55 -17.48 -10.97 17.89
C ARG A 55 -16.53 -9.92 18.45
N ALA A 56 -15.24 -10.05 18.20
CA ALA A 56 -14.23 -9.14 18.71
C ALA A 56 -14.48 -7.68 18.28
N LEU A 57 -14.95 -7.45 17.06
CA LEU A 57 -15.27 -6.11 16.57
C LEU A 57 -16.62 -5.60 17.09
N ALA A 58 -17.60 -6.48 17.30
CA ALA A 58 -18.87 -6.10 17.88
C ALA A 58 -18.74 -5.72 19.36
N ASP A 59 -17.81 -6.32 20.10
CA ASP A 59 -17.59 -6.04 21.54
C ASP A 59 -17.14 -4.58 21.81
N ALA A 60 -16.63 -3.88 20.80
CA ALA A 60 -16.34 -2.45 20.85
C ALA A 60 -17.61 -1.56 20.87
N GLU A 61 -18.79 -2.12 20.60
CA GLU A 61 -20.06 -1.40 20.71
C GLU A 61 -20.47 -1.19 22.18
N ALA A 62 -21.14 -0.06 22.45
CA ALA A 62 -21.34 0.45 23.81
C ALA A 62 -22.21 -0.44 24.71
N ASP A 63 -23.24 -1.10 24.17
CA ASP A 63 -24.22 -1.87 24.93
C ASP A 63 -24.49 -3.26 24.31
N GLU A 64 -25.03 -4.17 25.12
CA GLU A 64 -25.26 -5.57 24.73
C GLU A 64 -26.20 -5.72 23.52
N SER A 65 -27.20 -4.84 23.39
CA SER A 65 -28.14 -4.89 22.27
C SER A 65 -27.45 -4.54 20.95
N LYS A 66 -26.61 -3.49 20.96
CA LYS A 66 -25.77 -3.11 19.82
C LYS A 66 -24.72 -4.17 19.52
N ARG A 67 -24.07 -4.75 20.54
CA ARG A 67 -23.11 -5.85 20.38
C ARG A 67 -23.74 -7.04 19.67
N LYS A 68 -24.95 -7.44 20.06
CA LYS A 68 -25.67 -8.54 19.40
C LYS A 68 -26.04 -8.20 17.96
N TYR A 69 -26.64 -7.03 17.73
CA TYR A 69 -27.04 -6.58 16.40
C TYR A 69 -25.84 -6.50 15.45
N TRP A 70 -24.77 -5.81 15.87
CA TRP A 70 -23.59 -5.62 15.04
C TRP A 70 -22.78 -6.90 14.86
N HIS A 71 -22.77 -7.82 15.82
CA HIS A 71 -22.21 -9.16 15.60
C HIS A 71 -22.89 -9.86 14.42
N GLU A 72 -24.22 -9.86 14.36
CA GLU A 72 -24.97 -10.48 13.26
C GLU A 72 -24.72 -9.76 11.92
N ARG A 73 -24.68 -8.42 11.92
CA ARG A 73 -24.39 -7.62 10.72
C ARG A 73 -22.95 -7.81 10.23
N PHE A 74 -21.97 -7.82 11.12
CA PHE A 74 -20.56 -8.01 10.78
C PHE A 74 -20.32 -9.41 10.24
N LEU A 75 -20.89 -10.44 10.86
CA LEU A 75 -20.81 -11.81 10.36
C LEU A 75 -21.47 -11.94 8.98
N TRP A 76 -22.61 -11.28 8.75
CA TRP A 76 -23.23 -11.20 7.43
C TRP A 76 -22.29 -10.58 6.40
N ALA A 77 -21.67 -9.43 6.70
CA ALA A 77 -20.78 -8.74 5.77
C ALA A 77 -19.53 -9.57 5.45
N LEU A 78 -18.93 -10.23 6.45
CA LEU A 78 -17.79 -11.13 6.26
C LEU A 78 -18.11 -12.27 5.28
N ARG A 79 -19.27 -12.91 5.46
CA ARG A 79 -19.79 -13.96 4.56
C ARG A 79 -20.12 -13.43 3.15
N ARG A 80 -20.42 -12.13 3.03
CA ARG A 80 -20.71 -11.43 1.77
C ARG A 80 -19.51 -10.74 1.14
N GLY A 81 -18.29 -11.06 1.58
CA GLY A 81 -17.06 -10.65 0.91
C GLY A 81 -16.34 -9.46 1.52
N ALA A 82 -16.77 -8.95 2.69
CA ALA A 82 -15.90 -8.08 3.48
C ALA A 82 -14.74 -8.89 4.06
N ILE A 83 -13.50 -8.52 3.73
CA ILE A 83 -12.31 -9.23 4.17
C ILE A 83 -11.40 -8.24 4.90
N PRO A 84 -11.37 -8.26 6.25
CA PRO A 84 -10.43 -7.50 7.04
C PRO A 84 -8.98 -7.83 6.65
N ALA A 85 -8.08 -6.84 6.80
CA ALA A 85 -6.68 -7.07 6.53
C ALA A 85 -6.09 -8.21 7.40
N GLY A 86 -5.02 -8.81 6.90
CA GLY A 86 -4.49 -10.03 7.48
C GLY A 86 -4.16 -9.98 8.98
N ARG A 87 -3.75 -8.84 9.54
CA ARG A 87 -3.52 -8.72 10.99
C ARG A 87 -4.83 -8.67 11.77
N ILE A 88 -5.86 -7.99 11.28
CA ILE A 88 -7.20 -8.01 11.88
C ILE A 88 -7.73 -9.46 11.91
N THR A 89 -7.69 -10.16 10.78
CA THR A 89 -8.18 -11.56 10.69
C THR A 89 -7.42 -12.50 11.63
N SER A 90 -6.10 -12.36 11.73
CA SER A 90 -5.25 -13.19 12.58
C SER A 90 -5.39 -12.90 14.09
N ASN A 91 -5.64 -11.64 14.47
CA ASN A 91 -5.39 -11.17 15.85
C ASN A 91 -6.65 -10.66 16.57
N ALA A 92 -7.71 -10.26 15.87
CA ALA A 92 -8.95 -9.83 16.52
C ALA A 92 -9.56 -11.00 17.31
N GLY A 93 -9.77 -10.81 18.62
CA GLY A 93 -10.27 -11.86 19.52
C GLY A 93 -9.24 -12.95 19.87
N ALA A 94 -7.94 -12.72 19.59
CA ALA A 94 -6.89 -13.71 19.86
C ALA A 94 -6.04 -13.39 21.11
N LEU A 95 -6.43 -12.38 21.93
CA LEU A 95 -5.59 -11.83 23.01
C LEU A 95 -5.11 -12.88 24.03
N GLU A 96 -5.92 -13.88 24.33
CA GLU A 96 -5.56 -14.98 25.25
C GLU A 96 -4.35 -15.79 24.74
N HIS A 97 -4.20 -15.91 23.42
CA HIS A 97 -3.15 -16.71 22.79
C HIS A 97 -2.04 -15.86 22.15
N LYS A 98 -2.34 -14.60 21.80
CA LYS A 98 -1.45 -13.64 21.11
C LYS A 98 -1.49 -12.25 21.80
N PRO A 99 -1.06 -12.13 23.07
CA PRO A 99 -1.31 -10.94 23.90
C PRO A 99 -0.56 -9.68 23.45
N ALA A 100 0.53 -9.81 22.70
CA ALA A 100 1.39 -8.69 22.28
C ALA A 100 1.36 -8.50 20.75
N THR A 101 0.18 -8.58 20.14
CA THR A 101 0.02 -8.41 18.69
C THR A 101 -0.93 -7.27 18.35
N SER A 102 -0.60 -6.55 17.28
CA SER A 102 -1.44 -5.47 16.75
C SER A 102 -2.43 -6.00 15.71
N THR A 103 -3.60 -5.37 15.60
CA THR A 103 -4.53 -5.56 14.47
C THR A 103 -4.18 -4.66 13.28
N ILE A 104 -3.17 -3.80 13.40
CA ILE A 104 -2.69 -2.89 12.36
C ILE A 104 -1.57 -3.55 11.54
N ASN A 105 -1.63 -3.41 10.21
CA ASN A 105 -0.67 -4.04 9.30
C ASN A 105 0.66 -3.28 9.20
N CYS A 106 0.60 -1.95 9.08
CA CYS A 106 1.78 -1.11 8.87
C CYS A 106 1.64 0.24 9.60
N THR A 107 2.75 0.96 9.75
CA THR A 107 2.79 2.33 10.26
C THR A 107 3.81 3.17 9.47
N VAL A 108 3.84 4.47 9.74
CA VAL A 108 4.96 5.34 9.38
C VAL A 108 5.64 5.80 10.67
N SER A 109 6.98 5.85 10.64
CA SER A 109 7.81 6.31 11.75
C SER A 109 7.46 7.75 12.16
N GLY A 110 7.78 8.11 13.40
CA GLY A 110 7.95 9.52 13.72
C GLY A 110 9.00 10.17 12.81
N THR A 111 8.94 11.49 12.66
CA THR A 111 9.95 12.24 11.90
C THR A 111 11.34 11.98 12.48
N ILE A 112 12.31 11.66 11.62
CA ILE A 112 13.70 11.44 12.04
C ILE A 112 14.35 12.80 12.19
N GLU A 113 14.67 13.19 13.42
CA GLU A 113 15.40 14.43 13.68
C GLU A 113 16.87 14.27 13.30
N ASP A 114 17.47 15.32 12.76
CA ASP A 114 18.88 15.35 12.32
C ASP A 114 19.85 15.48 13.50
N SER A 115 19.82 14.47 14.38
CA SER A 115 20.66 14.32 15.57
C SER A 115 20.89 12.84 15.89
N MET A 116 21.96 12.50 16.60
CA MET A 116 22.22 11.10 16.94
C MET A 116 21.14 10.49 17.85
N ASP A 117 20.65 11.26 18.82
CA ASP A 117 19.56 10.80 19.69
C ASP A 117 18.27 10.60 18.89
N GLY A 118 17.92 11.56 18.03
CA GLY A 118 16.75 11.45 17.14
C GLY A 118 16.83 10.24 16.20
N ILE A 119 18.01 9.97 15.62
CA ILE A 119 18.21 8.80 14.75
C ILE A 119 18.06 7.50 15.53
N LEU A 120 18.76 7.34 16.66
CA LEU A 120 18.81 6.08 17.40
C LEU A 120 17.51 5.79 18.18
N GLU A 121 16.83 6.83 18.66
CA GLU A 121 15.50 6.69 19.25
C GLU A 121 14.50 6.13 18.22
N LYS A 122 14.54 6.62 16.97
CA LYS A 122 13.68 6.10 15.90
C LYS A 122 14.05 4.68 15.46
N VAL A 123 15.32 4.27 15.57
CA VAL A 123 15.70 2.85 15.42
C VAL A 123 15.06 1.98 16.52
N HIS A 124 15.06 2.45 17.77
CA HIS A 124 14.45 1.73 18.88
C HIS A 124 12.92 1.59 18.70
N GLU A 125 12.23 2.67 18.37
CA GLU A 125 10.79 2.67 18.06
C GLU A 125 10.43 1.74 16.90
N ALA A 126 11.27 1.74 15.85
CA ALA A 126 11.14 0.84 14.72
C ALA A 126 11.23 -0.64 15.14
N GLY A 127 12.20 -0.99 16.00
CA GLY A 127 12.33 -2.34 16.53
C GLY A 127 11.10 -2.81 17.31
N LEU A 128 10.50 -1.93 18.12
CA LEU A 128 9.24 -2.23 18.83
C LEU A 128 8.06 -2.43 17.87
N THR A 129 7.97 -1.59 16.85
CA THR A 129 6.93 -1.65 15.81
C THR A 129 7.01 -2.95 14.99
N LEU A 130 8.21 -3.30 14.52
CA LEU A 130 8.46 -4.53 13.80
C LEU A 130 8.21 -5.76 14.68
N LYS A 131 8.61 -5.73 15.95
CA LYS A 131 8.33 -6.81 16.91
C LYS A 131 6.82 -7.05 17.07
N ALA A 132 6.00 -6.01 17.08
CA ALA A 132 4.53 -6.14 17.12
C ALA A 132 3.93 -6.69 15.82
N GLY A 133 4.73 -6.83 14.76
CA GLY A 133 4.37 -7.41 13.47
C GLY A 133 3.91 -6.39 12.44
N CYS A 134 4.12 -5.09 12.68
CA CYS A 134 3.78 -4.03 11.74
C CYS A 134 4.95 -3.77 10.78
N GLY A 135 4.67 -3.59 9.48
CA GLY A 135 5.62 -2.98 8.56
C GLY A 135 5.76 -1.47 8.83
N ILE A 136 6.87 -0.84 8.43
CA ILE A 136 7.14 0.56 8.80
C ILE A 136 7.78 1.38 7.67
N GLY A 137 7.29 2.59 7.46
CA GLY A 137 7.86 3.56 6.51
C GLY A 137 8.62 4.69 7.17
N TYR A 138 9.58 5.28 6.44
CA TYR A 138 10.46 6.34 6.91
C TYR A 138 10.68 7.42 5.85
N GLU A 139 10.93 8.63 6.30
CA GLU A 139 11.48 9.74 5.52
C GLU A 139 12.94 9.92 5.99
N PHE A 140 13.91 9.77 5.09
CA PHE A 140 15.34 9.90 5.43
C PHE A 140 16.00 11.19 4.92
N SER A 141 15.30 12.01 4.14
CA SER A 141 15.80 13.29 3.63
C SER A 141 15.76 14.43 4.66
N THR A 142 15.25 14.19 5.86
CA THR A 142 15.47 15.08 7.02
C THR A 142 16.90 15.07 7.52
N LEU A 143 17.70 14.05 7.20
CA LEU A 143 19.09 13.91 7.64
C LEU A 143 20.04 14.69 6.74
N ARG A 144 21.01 15.41 7.32
CA ARG A 144 21.93 16.27 6.56
C ARG A 144 22.81 15.47 5.58
N PRO A 145 23.17 16.07 4.42
CA PRO A 145 23.89 15.36 3.38
C PRO A 145 25.32 14.99 3.80
N ARG A 146 25.88 13.96 3.17
CA ARG A 146 27.26 13.53 3.41
C ARG A 146 28.25 14.68 3.26
N GLY A 147 29.18 14.79 4.19
CA GLY A 147 30.16 15.87 4.22
C GLY A 147 29.62 17.19 4.76
N ALA A 148 28.34 17.27 5.17
CA ALA A 148 27.86 18.41 5.94
C ALA A 148 28.53 18.44 7.33
N PHE A 149 28.81 19.66 7.80
CA PHE A 149 29.45 19.90 9.08
C PHE A 149 28.50 19.54 10.24
N VAL A 150 29.04 19.08 11.36
CA VAL A 150 28.32 18.75 12.60
C VAL A 150 28.88 19.62 13.72
N ALA A 151 28.20 20.73 14.02
CA ALA A 151 28.69 21.76 14.92
C ALA A 151 29.08 21.24 16.32
N GLY A 152 28.31 20.31 16.89
CA GLY A 152 28.58 19.76 18.22
C GLY A 152 29.79 18.83 18.30
N ALA A 153 30.14 18.14 17.20
CA ALA A 153 31.24 17.18 17.15
C ALA A 153 32.51 17.75 16.50
N GLY A 154 32.43 18.90 15.82
CA GLY A 154 33.54 19.45 15.03
C GLY A 154 33.96 18.55 13.87
N ALA A 155 33.03 17.71 13.38
CA ALA A 155 33.29 16.67 12.39
C ALA A 155 32.32 16.79 11.19
N TYR A 156 32.44 15.86 10.24
CA TYR A 156 31.58 15.78 9.06
C TYR A 156 30.77 14.48 9.08
N THR A 157 29.51 14.53 8.64
CA THR A 157 28.62 13.36 8.64
C THR A 157 28.88 12.42 7.45
N SER A 158 28.56 11.14 7.64
CA SER A 158 28.52 10.11 6.59
C SER A 158 27.27 10.17 5.71
N GLY A 159 26.30 11.02 6.06
CA GLY A 159 25.05 11.21 5.33
C GLY A 159 24.00 10.12 5.58
N PRO A 160 22.79 10.27 5.00
CA PRO A 160 21.61 9.46 5.36
C PRO A 160 21.76 7.97 5.06
N MET A 161 22.43 7.62 3.94
CA MET A 161 22.55 6.23 3.50
C MET A 161 23.25 5.34 4.53
N SER A 162 24.24 5.87 5.26
CA SER A 162 24.96 5.10 6.29
C SER A 162 24.09 4.82 7.52
N PHE A 163 23.17 5.74 7.85
CA PHE A 163 22.22 5.52 8.94
C PHE A 163 21.13 4.53 8.54
N MET A 164 20.69 4.52 7.28
CA MET A 164 19.76 3.52 6.76
C MET A 164 20.30 2.09 6.94
N ASP A 165 21.61 1.88 6.85
CA ASP A 165 22.24 0.57 7.09
C ASP A 165 21.99 0.07 8.54
N ILE A 166 21.89 0.96 9.53
CA ILE A 166 21.52 0.60 10.91
C ILE A 166 20.09 0.06 10.97
N TYR A 167 19.15 0.72 10.29
CA TYR A 167 17.76 0.27 10.21
C TYR A 167 17.63 -1.06 9.46
N ASP A 168 18.39 -1.25 8.38
CA ASP A 168 18.43 -2.51 7.63
C ASP A 168 18.88 -3.67 8.53
N LYS A 169 19.98 -3.49 9.29
CA LYS A 169 20.47 -4.51 10.24
C LYS A 169 19.53 -4.74 11.41
N MET A 170 18.89 -3.70 11.93
CA MET A 170 17.88 -3.83 12.96
C MET A 170 16.70 -4.67 12.46
N CYS A 171 16.16 -4.38 11.28
CA CYS A 171 15.03 -5.12 10.72
C CYS A 171 15.38 -6.58 10.41
N PHE A 172 16.58 -6.83 9.89
CA PHE A 172 17.09 -8.18 9.68
C PHE A 172 17.17 -8.99 10.99
N THR A 173 17.53 -8.34 12.10
CA THR A 173 17.69 -8.99 13.41
C THR A 173 16.34 -9.25 14.10
N VAL A 174 15.37 -8.34 13.96
CA VAL A 174 14.07 -8.43 14.64
C VAL A 174 13.16 -9.43 13.92
N SER A 175 12.94 -10.59 14.55
CA SER A 175 11.90 -11.52 14.12
C SER A 175 10.51 -10.91 14.39
N SER A 176 9.79 -10.52 13.32
CA SER A 176 8.46 -9.93 13.44
C SER A 176 7.42 -10.98 13.89
N ALA A 177 6.44 -10.57 14.70
CA ALA A 177 5.43 -11.47 15.26
C ALA A 177 4.71 -12.32 14.19
N GLY A 178 4.65 -13.63 14.44
CA GLY A 178 4.04 -14.62 13.55
C GLY A 178 5.00 -15.17 12.48
N GLY A 179 6.32 -15.14 12.70
CA GLY A 179 7.31 -15.76 11.83
C GLY A 179 7.51 -15.06 10.48
N ARG A 180 7.12 -13.78 10.37
CA ARG A 180 7.26 -12.99 9.14
C ARG A 180 8.54 -12.15 9.20
N ARG A 181 9.25 -12.04 8.08
CA ARG A 181 10.32 -11.03 7.91
C ARG A 181 9.70 -9.62 8.06
N GLY A 182 10.46 -8.70 8.66
CA GLY A 182 10.08 -7.29 8.68
C GLY A 182 10.07 -6.71 7.27
N ALA A 183 9.27 -5.67 7.04
CA ALA A 183 9.22 -4.96 5.77
C ALA A 183 9.27 -3.46 6.04
N GLN A 184 10.16 -2.75 5.33
CA GLN A 184 10.37 -1.32 5.51
C GLN A 184 10.19 -0.55 4.20
N MET A 185 9.82 0.72 4.29
CA MET A 185 9.85 1.68 3.17
C MET A 185 10.79 2.83 3.51
N GLY A 186 11.77 3.09 2.65
CA GLY A 186 12.61 4.28 2.71
C GLY A 186 12.14 5.28 1.65
N THR A 187 11.71 6.46 2.07
CA THR A 187 11.40 7.57 1.16
C THR A 187 12.47 8.65 1.20
N PHE A 188 12.71 9.29 0.05
CA PHE A 188 13.78 10.27 -0.12
C PHE A 188 13.42 11.38 -1.10
N ASP A 189 13.68 12.64 -0.74
CA ASP A 189 13.41 13.81 -1.58
C ASP A 189 14.28 13.83 -2.83
N VAL A 190 13.67 14.04 -4.00
CA VAL A 190 14.38 14.13 -5.28
C VAL A 190 15.41 15.26 -5.33
N SER A 191 15.29 16.24 -4.44
CA SER A 191 16.18 17.40 -4.37
C SER A 191 17.24 17.28 -3.28
N HIS A 192 17.27 16.18 -2.52
CA HIS A 192 18.29 15.99 -1.51
C HIS A 192 19.68 15.84 -2.17
N PRO A 193 20.78 16.43 -1.64
CA PRO A 193 22.10 16.36 -2.29
C PRO A 193 22.64 14.94 -2.51
N ASP A 194 22.26 14.00 -1.64
CA ASP A 194 22.62 12.57 -1.75
C ASP A 194 21.63 11.73 -2.59
N VAL A 195 20.68 12.34 -3.32
CA VAL A 195 19.65 11.61 -4.10
C VAL A 195 20.24 10.60 -5.08
N LYS A 196 21.39 10.92 -5.68
CA LYS A 196 22.08 10.04 -6.64
C LYS A 196 22.54 8.74 -6.00
N ASP A 197 22.94 8.78 -4.74
CA ASP A 197 23.37 7.58 -4.01
C ASP A 197 22.17 6.74 -3.60
N PHE A 198 21.07 7.38 -3.20
CA PHE A 198 19.81 6.70 -2.92
C PHE A 198 19.29 5.95 -4.15
N ILE A 199 19.29 6.57 -5.33
CA ILE A 199 18.90 5.94 -6.60
C ILE A 199 19.74 4.68 -6.87
N ARG A 200 21.03 4.72 -6.55
CA ARG A 200 21.97 3.63 -6.84
C ARG A 200 22.09 2.62 -5.70
N ALA A 201 21.41 2.83 -4.57
CA ALA A 201 21.71 2.10 -3.33
C ALA A 201 21.55 0.58 -3.48
N LYS A 202 20.53 0.12 -4.22
CA LYS A 202 20.29 -1.31 -4.47
C LYS A 202 21.07 -1.91 -5.64
N ARG A 203 21.90 -1.13 -6.33
CA ARG A 203 22.88 -1.67 -7.28
C ARG A 203 24.04 -2.35 -6.55
N GLU A 204 24.26 -1.99 -5.29
CA GLU A 204 25.22 -2.65 -4.41
C GLU A 204 24.59 -3.93 -3.84
N ASP A 205 25.20 -5.07 -4.18
CA ASP A 205 24.72 -6.37 -3.72
C ASP A 205 24.68 -6.46 -2.20
N GLY A 206 23.51 -6.80 -1.65
CA GLY A 206 23.35 -7.01 -0.21
C GLY A 206 22.92 -5.79 0.60
N ARG A 207 22.92 -4.60 -0.01
CA ARG A 207 22.62 -3.35 0.70
C ARG A 207 21.12 -3.01 0.69
N LEU A 208 20.62 -2.53 1.83
CA LEU A 208 19.22 -2.10 2.03
C LEU A 208 18.16 -3.13 1.57
N ARG A 209 18.44 -4.44 1.74
CA ARG A 209 17.54 -5.51 1.30
C ARG A 209 16.21 -5.54 2.06
N GLN A 210 16.16 -5.02 3.29
CA GLN A 210 14.93 -4.99 4.09
C GLN A 210 14.01 -3.80 3.76
N PHE A 211 14.43 -2.92 2.84
CA PHE A 211 13.67 -1.75 2.41
C PHE A 211 13.12 -1.93 1.01
N ASN A 212 11.91 -1.43 0.77
CA ASN A 212 11.53 -0.87 -0.53
C ASN A 212 11.99 0.60 -0.55
N LEU A 213 12.51 1.08 -1.68
CA LEU A 213 12.96 2.46 -1.83
C LEU A 213 12.07 3.24 -2.79
N SER A 214 11.65 4.44 -2.41
CA SER A 214 10.87 5.34 -3.27
C SER A 214 11.33 6.80 -3.18
N LEU A 215 11.32 7.50 -4.31
CA LEU A 215 11.58 8.94 -4.35
C LEU A 215 10.30 9.75 -4.17
N LEU A 216 10.41 10.84 -3.41
CA LEU A 216 9.39 11.88 -3.30
C LEU A 216 9.60 12.86 -4.45
N ILE A 217 8.81 12.69 -5.50
CA ILE A 217 8.83 13.49 -6.72
C ILE A 217 7.82 14.63 -6.60
N THR A 218 8.26 15.85 -6.91
CA THR A 218 7.43 17.05 -6.91
C THR A 218 6.96 17.39 -8.33
N ASP A 219 5.84 18.11 -8.45
CA ASP A 219 5.34 18.60 -9.73
C ASP A 219 6.38 19.53 -10.39
N GLY A 220 7.03 20.38 -9.60
CA GLY A 220 8.11 21.25 -10.10
C GLY A 220 9.31 20.50 -10.67
N PHE A 221 9.64 19.30 -10.16
CA PHE A 221 10.69 18.47 -10.76
C PHE A 221 10.24 17.91 -12.10
N MET A 222 9.01 17.41 -12.19
CA MET A 222 8.46 16.90 -13.46
C MET A 222 8.37 17.98 -14.53
N GLU A 223 7.96 19.20 -14.16
CA GLU A 223 7.99 20.37 -15.06
C GLU A 223 9.41 20.71 -15.52
N ALA A 224 10.41 20.61 -14.64
CA ALA A 224 11.81 20.81 -15.00
C ALA A 224 12.31 19.70 -15.96
N VAL A 225 11.88 18.45 -15.79
CA VAL A 225 12.19 17.34 -16.71
C VAL A 225 11.61 17.61 -18.10
N GLU A 226 10.34 18.00 -18.19
CA GLU A 226 9.69 18.30 -19.47
C GLU A 226 10.40 19.45 -20.20
N ASN A 227 10.78 20.49 -19.47
CA ASN A 227 11.38 21.71 -20.02
C ASN A 227 12.91 21.70 -20.15
N ASP A 228 13.58 20.57 -19.88
CA ASP A 228 15.05 20.45 -19.87
C ASP A 228 15.76 21.45 -18.91
N GLY A 229 15.10 21.73 -17.80
CA GLY A 229 15.54 22.68 -16.78
C GLY A 229 16.67 22.16 -15.90
N GLU A 230 17.31 23.09 -15.19
CA GLU A 230 18.17 22.77 -14.04
C GLU A 230 17.32 22.48 -12.81
N TRP A 231 17.76 21.54 -11.99
CA TRP A 231 17.15 21.19 -10.71
C TRP A 231 18.12 21.46 -9.56
N PRO A 232 17.75 22.28 -8.57
CA PRO A 232 18.61 22.58 -7.44
C PRO A 232 18.61 21.43 -6.42
N LEU A 233 19.80 21.03 -5.97
CA LEU A 233 19.99 20.11 -4.86
C LEU A 233 20.12 20.92 -3.57
N VAL A 234 19.24 20.68 -2.60
CA VAL A 234 19.05 21.57 -1.46
C VAL A 234 18.87 20.85 -0.14
N PHE A 235 19.29 21.49 0.95
CA PHE A 235 19.04 21.05 2.32
C PHE A 235 18.79 22.25 3.25
N PRO A 236 17.91 22.16 4.26
CA PRO A 236 17.58 23.27 5.16
C PRO A 236 18.79 23.91 5.84
N ILE A 237 18.69 25.22 6.06
CA ILE A 237 19.67 26.00 6.82
C ILE A 237 19.23 26.04 8.28
N SER A 238 20.03 25.45 9.17
CA SER A 238 19.77 25.55 10.60
C SER A 238 20.08 26.96 11.11
N LYS A 239 19.35 27.43 12.12
CA LYS A 239 19.60 28.72 12.79
C LYS A 239 21.02 28.82 13.39
N LYS A 240 21.64 27.67 13.67
CA LYS A 240 23.01 27.58 14.20
C LYS A 240 24.08 27.70 13.12
N GLU A 241 23.74 27.36 11.88
CA GLU A 241 24.64 27.31 10.72
C GLU A 241 24.33 28.41 9.70
N SER A 242 23.42 29.33 10.03
CA SER A 242 23.02 30.42 9.12
C SER A 242 24.19 31.33 8.74
N GLY A 243 25.15 31.53 9.66
CA GLY A 243 26.40 32.25 9.41
C GLY A 243 26.22 33.55 8.62
N ASP A 244 27.10 33.75 7.64
CA ASP A 244 27.08 34.87 6.67
C ASP A 244 26.28 34.54 5.38
N ILE A 245 25.36 33.57 5.41
CA ILE A 245 24.57 33.23 4.21
C ILE A 245 23.58 34.38 3.93
N ASP A 246 23.71 35.00 2.76
CA ASP A 246 22.72 35.95 2.26
C ASP A 246 21.44 35.22 1.85
N LEU A 247 20.40 35.32 2.67
CA LEU A 247 19.10 34.71 2.44
C LEU A 247 18.34 35.31 1.24
N GLY A 248 18.77 36.48 0.74
CA GLY A 248 18.24 37.12 -0.46
C GLY A 248 18.84 36.59 -1.77
N ASP A 249 19.97 35.88 -1.70
CA ASP A 249 20.63 35.32 -2.88
C ASP A 249 19.92 34.03 -3.33
N ALA A 250 19.07 34.17 -4.35
CA ALA A 250 18.34 33.06 -4.94
C ALA A 250 19.23 31.98 -5.59
N SER A 251 20.52 32.27 -5.84
CA SER A 251 21.47 31.26 -6.33
C SER A 251 22.05 30.38 -5.22
N ALA A 252 22.04 30.88 -3.97
CA ALA A 252 22.55 30.19 -2.79
C ALA A 252 21.44 29.61 -1.90
N VAL A 253 20.24 30.20 -1.93
CA VAL A 253 19.11 29.84 -1.06
C VAL A 253 17.83 29.64 -1.85
N ALA A 254 17.19 28.48 -1.64
CA ALA A 254 15.87 28.16 -2.15
C ALA A 254 14.86 28.08 -0.98
N TRP A 255 13.72 28.74 -1.12
CA TRP A 255 12.62 28.66 -0.14
C TRP A 255 11.66 27.54 -0.53
N ARG A 256 11.49 26.54 0.35
CA ARG A 256 10.70 25.32 0.05
C ARG A 256 9.85 24.88 1.22
N GLU A 257 8.81 24.09 0.92
CA GLU A 257 8.08 23.36 1.96
C GLU A 257 8.98 22.30 2.58
N TRP A 258 8.98 22.20 3.91
CA TRP A 258 9.79 21.23 4.65
C TRP A 258 8.96 20.63 5.80
N PRO A 259 9.16 19.35 6.17
CA PRO A 259 8.36 18.71 7.22
C PRO A 259 8.59 19.28 8.63
N GLN A 260 9.68 20.01 8.84
CA GLN A 260 10.09 20.53 10.13
C GLN A 260 10.43 22.01 10.03
N HIS A 261 9.95 22.80 10.98
CA HIS A 261 10.23 24.24 11.06
C HIS A 261 11.13 24.59 12.24
N GLU A 262 11.15 23.74 13.27
CA GLU A 262 11.96 23.96 14.46
C GLU A 262 13.46 23.86 14.12
N GLY A 263 14.25 24.76 14.70
CA GLY A 263 15.70 24.81 14.46
C GLY A 263 16.12 25.37 13.09
N TYR A 264 15.21 25.59 12.14
CA TYR A 264 15.49 26.13 10.81
C TYR A 264 15.06 27.59 10.62
N ILE A 265 15.56 28.23 9.56
CA ILE A 265 15.10 29.56 9.15
C ILE A 265 13.80 29.42 8.36
N VAL A 266 12.73 30.05 8.86
CA VAL A 266 11.37 29.94 8.33
C VAL A 266 10.83 31.33 8.03
N ARG A 267 10.20 31.51 6.87
CA ARG A 267 9.52 32.73 6.45
C ARG A 267 8.07 32.72 6.93
N ASP A 268 7.45 33.89 7.02
CA ASP A 268 6.08 34.07 7.52
C ASP A 268 5.00 33.27 6.77
N ASP A 269 5.27 32.83 5.54
CA ASP A 269 4.38 32.00 4.72
C ASP A 269 4.62 30.48 4.87
N GLY A 270 5.47 30.08 5.83
CA GLY A 270 5.78 28.70 6.18
C GLY A 270 6.91 28.07 5.38
N LEU A 271 7.52 28.77 4.42
CA LEU A 271 8.64 28.20 3.67
C LEU A 271 9.94 28.22 4.49
N VAL A 272 10.74 27.17 4.34
CA VAL A 272 12.03 26.99 4.99
C VAL A 272 13.15 27.34 4.02
N ALA A 273 14.13 28.11 4.48
CA ALA A 273 15.33 28.44 3.71
C ALA A 273 16.22 27.20 3.59
N CYS A 274 16.49 26.78 2.36
CA CYS A 274 17.35 25.65 2.05
C CYS A 274 18.59 26.12 1.29
N LYS A 275 19.77 25.72 1.74
CA LYS A 275 21.04 25.98 1.04
C LYS A 275 21.08 25.16 -0.24
N VAL A 276 21.48 25.78 -1.33
CA VAL A 276 21.77 25.12 -2.60
C VAL A 276 23.18 24.52 -2.54
N TYR A 277 23.28 23.20 -2.69
CA TYR A 277 24.54 22.45 -2.74
C TYR A 277 25.07 22.30 -4.17
N GLY A 278 24.21 22.45 -5.16
CA GLY A 278 24.54 22.36 -6.57
C GLY A 278 23.29 22.27 -7.44
N HIS A 279 23.51 22.16 -8.75
CA HIS A 279 22.46 21.97 -9.74
C HIS A 279 22.75 20.72 -10.56
N ILE A 280 21.68 20.10 -11.07
CA ILE A 280 21.74 18.97 -11.99
C ILE A 280 20.66 19.16 -13.06
N LYS A 281 20.94 18.79 -14.31
CA LYS A 281 19.90 18.70 -15.33
C LYS A 281 18.78 17.77 -14.87
N ALA A 282 17.55 18.26 -14.82
CA ALA A 282 16.40 17.49 -14.34
C ALA A 282 16.24 16.19 -15.15
N ARG A 283 16.36 16.27 -16.48
CA ARG A 283 16.36 15.09 -17.36
C ARG A 283 17.45 14.09 -17.04
N HIS A 284 18.67 14.55 -16.73
CA HIS A 284 19.75 13.65 -16.37
C HIS A 284 19.45 12.89 -15.07
N LEU A 285 18.89 13.56 -14.07
CA LEU A 285 18.45 12.90 -12.84
C LEU A 285 17.27 11.94 -13.10
N TRP A 286 16.33 12.34 -13.95
CA TRP A 286 15.21 11.49 -14.36
C TRP A 286 15.66 10.22 -15.09
N ASP A 287 16.58 10.34 -16.05
CA ASP A 287 17.16 9.21 -16.76
C ASP A 287 17.85 8.25 -15.79
N MET A 288 18.56 8.76 -14.79
CA MET A 288 19.15 7.92 -13.74
C MET A 288 18.09 7.12 -12.96
N ILE A 289 16.94 7.74 -12.65
CA ILE A 289 15.81 7.08 -11.98
C ILE A 289 15.27 5.99 -12.90
N MET A 290 14.91 6.33 -14.14
CA MET A 290 14.28 5.41 -15.08
C MET A 290 15.17 4.23 -15.43
N VAL A 291 16.47 4.44 -15.66
CA VAL A 291 17.43 3.32 -15.86
C VAL A 291 17.49 2.44 -14.62
N SER A 292 17.55 3.03 -13.42
CA SER A 292 17.59 2.23 -12.19
C SER A 292 16.32 1.40 -12.01
N THR A 293 15.15 1.98 -12.24
CA THR A 293 13.87 1.26 -12.17
C THR A 293 13.78 0.19 -13.27
N TYR A 294 14.27 0.46 -14.48
CA TYR A 294 14.26 -0.53 -15.57
C TYR A 294 15.13 -1.76 -15.26
N ASP A 295 16.28 -1.54 -14.64
CA ASP A 295 17.26 -2.59 -14.32
C ASP A 295 16.97 -3.30 -12.99
N TYR A 296 16.49 -2.56 -11.98
CA TYR A 296 16.39 -2.98 -10.57
C TYR A 296 15.02 -2.69 -9.93
N ALA A 297 13.97 -2.38 -10.70
CA ALA A 297 12.58 -2.04 -10.28
C ALA A 297 12.47 -1.02 -9.14
N GLU A 298 13.57 -0.34 -8.82
CA GLU A 298 13.71 0.60 -7.74
C GLU A 298 14.71 1.72 -8.10
N PRO A 299 14.52 2.93 -7.54
CA PRO A 299 13.45 3.30 -6.62
C PRO A 299 12.09 3.39 -7.32
N GLY A 300 11.01 3.16 -6.58
CA GLY A 300 9.67 3.60 -6.95
C GLY A 300 9.57 5.12 -6.92
N PHE A 301 8.43 5.69 -7.33
CA PHE A 301 8.21 7.12 -7.21
C PHE A 301 6.84 7.44 -6.62
N ILE A 302 6.83 8.45 -5.76
CA ILE A 302 5.66 8.97 -5.06
C ILE A 302 5.51 10.43 -5.49
N LEU A 303 4.37 10.78 -6.07
CA LEU A 303 4.06 12.15 -6.46
C LEU A 303 3.58 12.89 -5.21
N ILE A 304 4.54 13.41 -4.45
CA ILE A 304 4.33 13.85 -3.07
C ILE A 304 3.45 15.10 -2.99
N ASP A 305 3.51 15.95 -4.02
CA ASP A 305 2.65 17.13 -4.14
C ASP A 305 1.20 16.69 -4.37
N ARG A 306 0.96 15.69 -5.23
CA ARG A 306 -0.37 15.11 -5.46
C ARG A 306 -0.93 14.44 -4.20
N VAL A 307 -0.08 13.72 -3.47
CA VAL A 307 -0.44 13.11 -2.17
C VAL A 307 -0.92 14.18 -1.19
N ASN A 308 -0.17 15.26 -1.04
CA ASN A 308 -0.51 16.32 -0.08
C ASN A 308 -1.68 17.20 -0.54
N GLU A 309 -1.80 17.49 -1.84
CA GLU A 309 -2.91 18.28 -2.38
C GLU A 309 -4.26 17.58 -2.17
N MET A 310 -4.26 16.24 -2.31
CA MET A 310 -5.44 15.40 -2.12
C MET A 310 -5.59 14.87 -0.68
N ASN A 311 -4.69 15.22 0.24
CA ASN A 311 -4.79 14.80 1.64
C ASN A 311 -5.96 15.49 2.32
N ASN A 312 -6.86 14.72 2.93
CA ASN A 312 -8.01 15.29 3.63
C ASN A 312 -7.63 16.11 4.86
N ASN A 313 -6.45 15.89 5.44
CA ASN A 313 -5.97 16.60 6.63
C ASN A 313 -4.91 17.67 6.31
N TRP A 314 -4.90 18.19 5.08
CA TRP A 314 -3.90 19.11 4.50
C TRP A 314 -3.45 20.30 5.37
N TRP A 315 -4.23 20.71 6.38
CA TRP A 315 -3.96 21.85 7.25
C TRP A 315 -3.10 21.52 8.48
N CYS A 316 -3.01 20.26 8.88
CA CYS A 316 -2.39 19.86 10.15
C CYS A 316 -1.28 18.80 9.99
N GLU A 317 -1.08 18.29 8.79
CA GLU A 317 -0.04 17.30 8.52
C GLU A 317 0.53 17.49 7.10
N ASN A 318 1.82 17.19 6.98
CA ASN A 318 2.52 17.12 5.70
C ASN A 318 3.04 15.69 5.54
N ILE A 319 2.55 14.99 4.52
CA ILE A 319 2.89 13.60 4.26
C ILE A 319 4.20 13.55 3.52
N ARG A 320 5.16 12.79 4.02
CA ARG A 320 6.47 12.58 3.38
C ARG A 320 6.96 11.14 3.40
N ALA A 321 6.16 10.20 3.89
CA ALA A 321 6.47 8.79 3.83
C ALA A 321 5.20 7.98 3.56
N THR A 322 5.39 6.76 3.07
CA THR A 322 4.33 5.77 2.93
C THR A 322 4.66 4.55 3.76
N ASN A 323 3.65 3.73 4.05
CA ASN A 323 3.88 2.36 4.48
C ASN A 323 4.67 1.54 3.41
N PRO A 324 5.14 0.31 3.75
CA PRO A 324 5.94 -0.54 2.84
C PRO A 324 5.41 -0.73 1.42
N CYS A 325 4.09 -0.73 1.22
CA CYS A 325 3.49 -1.03 -0.07
C CYS A 325 2.97 0.22 -0.84
N GLY A 326 3.13 1.42 -0.29
CA GLY A 326 2.84 2.69 -0.98
C GLY A 326 1.37 3.12 -1.02
N GLU A 327 0.43 2.28 -0.61
CA GLU A 327 -1.01 2.54 -0.62
C GLU A 327 -1.49 3.48 0.49
N GLN A 328 -0.68 3.65 1.54
CA GLN A 328 -0.95 4.53 2.68
C GLN A 328 0.21 5.51 2.87
N PRO A 329 0.17 6.65 2.17
CA PRO A 329 0.89 7.85 2.58
C PRO A 329 0.35 8.31 3.93
N LEU A 330 1.21 8.35 4.94
CA LEU A 330 0.81 8.57 6.33
C LEU A 330 1.66 9.68 6.97
N PRO A 331 1.08 10.44 7.92
CA PRO A 331 1.84 11.38 8.72
C PRO A 331 2.78 10.63 9.67
N ALA A 332 3.64 11.38 10.36
CA ALA A 332 4.45 10.84 11.45
C ALA A 332 3.59 10.06 12.45
N TYR A 333 4.03 8.85 12.82
CA TYR A 333 3.30 7.90 13.67
C TYR A 333 1.94 7.40 13.13
N GLY A 334 1.58 7.73 11.88
CA GLY A 334 0.34 7.27 11.27
C GLY A 334 0.27 5.75 11.14
N ALA A 335 -0.95 5.22 11.19
CA ALA A 335 -1.23 3.78 11.19
C ALA A 335 -2.09 3.35 10.00
N CYS A 336 -1.79 2.18 9.44
CA CYS A 336 -2.41 1.58 8.27
C CYS A 336 -3.47 0.56 8.69
N LEU A 337 -4.71 1.03 8.90
CA LEU A 337 -5.88 0.20 9.17
C LEU A 337 -6.57 -0.11 7.84
N LEU A 338 -6.60 -1.38 7.43
CA LEU A 338 -7.02 -1.79 6.09
C LEU A 338 -8.12 -2.85 6.07
N GLY A 339 -8.85 -2.90 4.96
CA GLY A 339 -9.79 -3.96 4.63
C GLY A 339 -10.09 -3.98 3.13
N SER A 340 -10.53 -5.12 2.60
CA SER A 340 -10.90 -5.22 1.17
C SER A 340 -12.22 -5.93 0.97
N ILE A 341 -13.02 -5.44 0.03
CA ILE A 341 -14.25 -6.10 -0.42
C ILE A 341 -13.94 -6.99 -1.62
N ASN A 342 -14.33 -8.25 -1.56
CA ASN A 342 -14.23 -9.18 -2.68
C ASN A 342 -15.34 -8.90 -3.72
N LEU A 343 -14.97 -8.28 -4.83
CA LEU A 343 -15.92 -7.87 -5.88
C LEU A 343 -16.63 -9.04 -6.56
N THR A 344 -16.05 -10.25 -6.53
CA THR A 344 -16.63 -11.41 -7.23
C THR A 344 -17.95 -11.87 -6.61
N LYS A 345 -18.22 -11.50 -5.35
CA LYS A 345 -19.46 -11.82 -4.63
C LYS A 345 -20.69 -11.08 -5.14
N PHE A 346 -20.51 -10.01 -5.91
CA PHE A 346 -21.59 -9.16 -6.40
C PHE A 346 -21.91 -9.38 -7.87
N VAL A 347 -21.23 -10.31 -8.56
CA VAL A 347 -21.57 -10.62 -9.95
C VAL A 347 -22.79 -11.55 -10.00
N ARG A 348 -23.77 -11.21 -10.84
CA ARG A 348 -24.97 -12.01 -11.14
C ARG A 348 -24.86 -12.55 -12.56
N ASN A 349 -25.29 -13.79 -12.78
CA ASN A 349 -25.25 -14.48 -14.08
C ASN A 349 -23.86 -14.40 -14.77
N PRO A 350 -22.75 -14.73 -14.07
CA PRO A 350 -21.41 -14.54 -14.60
C PRO A 350 -21.21 -15.32 -15.90
N PHE A 351 -20.35 -14.79 -16.78
CA PHE A 351 -19.98 -15.37 -18.08
C PHE A 351 -21.12 -15.47 -19.11
N THR A 352 -22.27 -14.82 -18.87
CA THR A 352 -23.40 -14.77 -19.80
C THR A 352 -23.61 -13.36 -20.37
N ASP A 353 -24.45 -13.20 -21.39
CA ASP A 353 -24.86 -11.87 -21.88
C ASP A 353 -25.74 -11.09 -20.86
N GLN A 354 -26.19 -11.76 -19.79
CA GLN A 354 -26.97 -11.17 -18.70
C GLN A 354 -26.12 -10.89 -17.46
N ALA A 355 -24.79 -10.99 -17.59
CA ALA A 355 -23.86 -10.73 -16.50
C ALA A 355 -24.00 -9.29 -16.02
N SER A 356 -24.16 -9.11 -14.70
CA SER A 356 -24.36 -7.79 -14.10
C SER A 356 -23.75 -7.72 -12.70
N PHE A 357 -23.58 -6.51 -12.17
CA PHE A 357 -23.03 -6.27 -10.84
C PHE A 357 -24.12 -5.75 -9.89
N ASP A 358 -24.21 -6.35 -8.70
CA ASP A 358 -25.16 -5.99 -7.65
C ASP A 358 -24.67 -4.79 -6.84
N TRP A 359 -24.97 -3.60 -7.35
CA TRP A 359 -24.60 -2.32 -6.75
C TRP A 359 -25.28 -2.05 -5.40
N GLU A 360 -26.43 -2.68 -5.13
CA GLU A 360 -27.16 -2.47 -3.88
C GLU A 360 -26.50 -3.26 -2.74
N GLU A 361 -26.30 -4.58 -2.95
CA GLU A 361 -25.62 -5.42 -1.95
C GLU A 361 -24.17 -4.95 -1.74
N TYR A 362 -23.47 -4.53 -2.81
CA TYR A 362 -22.12 -3.98 -2.71
C TYR A 362 -22.07 -2.78 -1.76
N ARG A 363 -22.92 -1.77 -1.98
CA ARG A 363 -22.97 -0.58 -1.11
C ARG A 363 -23.33 -0.94 0.32
N GLU A 364 -24.23 -1.90 0.54
CA GLU A 364 -24.57 -2.32 1.90
C GLU A 364 -23.42 -3.03 2.62
N VAL A 365 -22.64 -3.86 1.92
CA VAL A 365 -21.41 -4.45 2.48
C VAL A 365 -20.39 -3.36 2.80
N VAL A 366 -20.21 -2.35 1.94
CA VAL A 366 -19.35 -1.19 2.20
C VAL A 366 -19.76 -0.48 3.50
N ARG A 367 -21.06 -0.20 3.71
CA ARG A 367 -21.54 0.50 4.91
C ARG A 367 -21.25 -0.29 6.18
N VAL A 368 -21.61 -1.58 6.21
CA VAL A 368 -21.37 -2.42 7.38
C VAL A 368 -19.87 -2.57 7.65
N PHE A 369 -19.07 -2.77 6.60
CA PHE A 369 -17.63 -2.94 6.75
C PHE A 369 -16.93 -1.64 7.18
N THR A 370 -17.44 -0.48 6.80
CA THR A 370 -16.93 0.82 7.26
C THR A 370 -17.04 0.94 8.78
N ARG A 371 -18.16 0.49 9.37
CA ARG A 371 -18.30 0.43 10.83
C ARG A 371 -17.37 -0.59 11.47
N MET A 372 -17.14 -1.74 10.83
CA MET A 372 -16.16 -2.72 11.32
C MET A 372 -14.75 -2.11 11.42
N LEU A 373 -14.32 -1.38 10.39
CA LEU A 373 -13.01 -0.72 10.39
C LEU A 373 -12.94 0.41 11.43
N ASP A 374 -14.03 1.17 11.65
CA ASP A 374 -14.10 2.14 12.77
C ASP A 374 -13.92 1.45 14.13
N ASN A 375 -14.49 0.25 14.32
CA ASN A 375 -14.34 -0.51 15.56
C ASN A 375 -12.92 -1.10 15.74
N VAL A 376 -12.19 -1.38 14.65
CA VAL A 376 -10.78 -1.83 14.74
C VAL A 376 -9.90 -0.78 15.42
N VAL A 377 -10.23 0.51 15.29
CA VAL A 377 -9.50 1.61 15.97
C VAL A 377 -9.44 1.36 17.49
N GLU A 378 -10.52 0.83 18.08
CA GLU A 378 -10.62 0.57 19.53
C GLU A 378 -9.75 -0.62 19.98
N ILE A 379 -9.39 -1.53 19.06
CA ILE A 379 -8.62 -2.74 19.35
C ILE A 379 -7.28 -2.79 18.58
N ASN A 380 -6.72 -1.62 18.25
CA ASN A 380 -5.56 -1.49 17.37
C ASN A 380 -4.31 -2.26 17.86
N GLY A 381 -4.07 -2.32 19.18
CA GLY A 381 -2.91 -3.01 19.76
C GLY A 381 -1.55 -2.47 19.31
N LEU A 382 -1.46 -1.19 18.90
CA LEU A 382 -0.20 -0.55 18.49
C LEU A 382 0.78 -0.47 19.66
N PRO A 383 2.10 -0.65 19.44
CA PRO A 383 3.07 -0.70 20.55
C PRO A 383 3.44 0.68 21.09
N LEU A 384 3.42 1.73 20.27
CA LEU A 384 3.82 3.08 20.66
C LEU A 384 2.61 3.95 21.00
N GLU A 385 2.71 4.77 22.03
CA GLU A 385 1.62 5.63 22.46
C GLU A 385 1.28 6.70 21.43
N GLN A 386 2.28 7.27 20.77
CA GLN A 386 2.12 8.26 19.71
C GLN A 386 1.31 7.70 18.52
N GLN A 387 1.54 6.43 18.16
CA GLN A 387 0.76 5.76 17.11
C GLN A 387 -0.70 5.56 17.54
N ARG A 388 -0.94 5.24 18.82
CA ARG A 388 -2.31 5.13 19.38
C ARG A 388 -3.02 6.48 19.37
N GLN A 389 -2.33 7.55 19.76
CA GLN A 389 -2.91 8.89 19.76
C GLN A 389 -3.28 9.34 18.34
N GLU A 390 -2.41 9.11 17.36
CA GLU A 390 -2.69 9.43 15.95
C GLU A 390 -3.93 8.71 15.42
N ILE A 391 -4.01 7.38 15.61
CA ILE A 391 -5.17 6.61 15.13
C ILE A 391 -6.46 6.98 15.88
N MET A 392 -6.41 7.25 17.18
CA MET A 392 -7.60 7.64 17.96
C MET A 392 -8.10 9.05 17.62
N ARG A 393 -7.18 9.99 17.36
CA ARG A 393 -7.49 11.39 17.04
C ARG A 393 -8.08 11.57 15.64
N LYS A 394 -7.57 10.82 14.65
CA LYS A 394 -7.91 10.99 13.22
C LYS A 394 -8.75 9.85 12.64
N ARG A 395 -8.75 8.69 13.30
CA ARG A 395 -9.53 7.48 12.95
C ARG A 395 -9.36 7.04 11.48
N ARG A 396 -8.18 7.30 10.92
CA ARG A 396 -7.81 7.04 9.53
C ARG A 396 -7.92 5.53 9.25
N HIS A 397 -8.59 5.16 8.17
CA HIS A 397 -8.55 3.80 7.63
C HIS A 397 -8.57 3.80 6.10
N GLY A 398 -8.34 2.62 5.53
CA GLY A 398 -8.28 2.40 4.09
C GLY A 398 -9.03 1.14 3.70
N MET A 399 -10.26 1.33 3.25
CA MET A 399 -11.04 0.31 2.57
C MET A 399 -10.68 0.31 1.08
N GLY A 400 -10.37 -0.87 0.58
CA GLY A 400 -10.20 -1.14 -0.83
C GLY A 400 -11.08 -2.28 -1.27
N PHE A 401 -10.71 -2.88 -2.39
CA PHE A 401 -11.36 -4.07 -2.92
C PHE A 401 -10.32 -4.99 -3.55
N LEU A 402 -10.70 -6.25 -3.73
CA LEU A 402 -9.94 -7.27 -4.45
C LEU A 402 -10.84 -7.95 -5.48
N GLY A 403 -10.24 -8.72 -6.37
CA GLY A 403 -10.94 -9.48 -7.40
C GLY A 403 -11.39 -8.62 -8.57
N LEU A 404 -10.81 -7.44 -8.81
CA LEU A 404 -11.20 -6.58 -9.93
C LEU A 404 -11.05 -7.32 -11.27
N GLY A 405 -9.88 -7.89 -11.54
CA GLY A 405 -9.62 -8.69 -12.74
C GLY A 405 -10.60 -9.86 -12.88
N SER A 406 -10.79 -10.63 -11.80
CA SER A 406 -11.76 -11.73 -11.77
C SER A 406 -13.18 -11.27 -12.08
N THR A 407 -13.62 -10.17 -11.48
CA THR A 407 -14.95 -9.59 -11.71
C THR A 407 -15.12 -9.12 -13.15
N LEU A 408 -14.11 -8.47 -13.74
CA LEU A 408 -14.15 -8.04 -15.13
C LEU A 408 -14.29 -9.26 -16.08
N THR A 409 -13.51 -10.33 -15.85
CA THR A 409 -13.64 -11.59 -16.60
C THR A 409 -15.05 -12.17 -16.45
N MET A 410 -15.60 -12.21 -15.23
CA MET A 410 -16.96 -12.71 -14.96
C MET A 410 -18.05 -11.85 -15.62
N LEU A 411 -17.80 -10.56 -15.85
CA LEU A 411 -18.65 -9.65 -16.60
C LEU A 411 -18.36 -9.65 -18.11
N ARG A 412 -17.44 -10.50 -18.59
CA ARG A 412 -16.99 -10.59 -19.98
C ARG A 412 -16.32 -9.31 -20.52
N MET A 413 -15.76 -8.50 -19.63
CA MET A 413 -14.98 -7.31 -19.97
C MET A 413 -13.49 -7.66 -20.08
N LYS A 414 -12.79 -7.02 -21.02
CA LYS A 414 -11.32 -7.10 -21.11
C LYS A 414 -10.69 -6.08 -20.17
N TYR A 415 -9.78 -6.54 -19.31
CA TYR A 415 -9.04 -5.66 -18.41
C TYR A 415 -8.24 -4.62 -19.22
N GLY A 416 -8.25 -3.35 -18.80
CA GLY A 416 -7.59 -2.25 -19.51
C GLY A 416 -8.44 -1.58 -20.60
N SER A 417 -9.54 -2.21 -21.03
CA SER A 417 -10.50 -1.58 -21.96
C SER A 417 -11.21 -0.38 -21.33
N ALA A 418 -11.72 0.53 -22.18
CA ALA A 418 -12.48 1.69 -21.72
C ALA A 418 -13.66 1.32 -20.80
N GLU A 419 -14.43 0.29 -21.15
CA GLU A 419 -15.53 -0.22 -20.32
C GLU A 419 -15.05 -0.71 -18.95
N SER A 420 -13.91 -1.42 -18.91
CA SER A 420 -13.34 -1.88 -17.64
C SER A 420 -12.85 -0.74 -16.76
N CYS A 421 -12.32 0.34 -17.35
CA CYS A 421 -11.91 1.55 -16.66
C CYS A 421 -13.13 2.31 -16.10
N GLU A 422 -14.21 2.44 -16.87
CA GLU A 422 -15.47 3.02 -16.40
C GLU A 422 -16.08 2.23 -15.24
N PHE A 423 -16.06 0.89 -15.33
CA PHE A 423 -16.49 0.01 -14.24
C PHE A 423 -15.62 0.22 -12.99
N THR A 424 -14.29 0.25 -13.16
CA THR A 424 -13.34 0.46 -12.06
C THR A 424 -13.55 1.79 -11.35
N GLU A 425 -13.76 2.86 -12.11
CA GLU A 425 -14.08 4.18 -11.56
C GLU A 425 -15.40 4.14 -10.78
N ARG A 426 -16.45 3.51 -11.33
CA ARG A 426 -17.75 3.41 -10.67
C ARG A 426 -17.68 2.61 -9.37
N VAL A 427 -17.01 1.46 -9.35
CA VAL A 427 -16.81 0.66 -8.11
C VAL A 427 -16.12 1.50 -7.04
N SER A 428 -15.05 2.20 -7.43
CA SER A 428 -14.29 3.05 -6.50
C SER A 428 -15.12 4.22 -5.97
N ARG A 429 -15.92 4.86 -6.84
CA ARG A 429 -16.84 5.94 -6.46
C ARG A 429 -17.90 5.47 -5.48
N ASP A 430 -18.61 4.38 -5.81
CA ASP A 430 -19.71 3.89 -4.98
C ASP A 430 -19.20 3.42 -3.61
N MET A 431 -17.96 2.90 -3.53
CA MET A 431 -17.25 2.63 -2.27
C MET A 431 -17.04 3.91 -1.44
N ALA A 432 -16.47 4.94 -2.07
CA ALA A 432 -16.15 6.19 -1.40
C ALA A 432 -17.41 6.88 -0.88
N ILE A 433 -18.46 6.99 -1.71
CA ILE A 433 -19.72 7.66 -1.32
C ILE A 433 -20.42 6.91 -0.18
N ALA A 434 -20.61 5.59 -0.30
CA ALA A 434 -21.21 4.81 0.78
C ALA A 434 -20.38 4.86 2.07
N GLY A 435 -19.06 4.94 1.94
CA GLY A 435 -18.12 5.20 3.03
C GLY A 435 -18.41 6.51 3.75
N TRP A 436 -18.41 7.64 3.03
CA TRP A 436 -18.65 8.97 3.62
C TRP A 436 -20.07 9.13 4.19
N GLU A 437 -21.09 8.57 3.54
CA GLU A 437 -22.45 8.47 4.10
C GLU A 437 -22.44 7.78 5.47
N THR A 438 -21.73 6.66 5.56
CA THR A 438 -21.56 5.91 6.82
C THR A 438 -20.73 6.69 7.83
N GLY A 439 -19.69 7.40 7.37
CA GLY A 439 -18.86 8.26 8.20
C GLY A 439 -19.65 9.38 8.87
N LEU A 440 -20.60 9.98 8.15
CA LEU A 440 -21.54 10.96 8.69
C LEU A 440 -22.50 10.31 9.70
N ALA A 441 -23.13 9.18 9.33
CA ALA A 441 -24.06 8.48 10.22
C ALA A 441 -23.39 8.03 11.53
N LEU A 442 -22.15 7.53 11.46
CA LEU A 442 -21.36 7.17 12.63
C LEU A 442 -20.94 8.41 13.44
N ALA A 443 -20.69 9.55 12.80
CA ALA A 443 -20.41 10.79 13.52
C ALA A 443 -21.64 11.25 14.32
N GLN A 444 -22.83 11.14 13.75
CA GLN A 444 -24.09 11.44 14.45
C GLN A 444 -24.35 10.48 15.61
N GLU A 445 -23.98 9.20 15.47
CA GLU A 445 -24.19 8.19 16.52
C GLU A 445 -23.11 8.19 17.63
N LYS A 446 -21.84 8.21 17.23
CA LYS A 446 -20.67 7.98 18.10
C LYS A 446 -19.81 9.24 18.32
N GLY A 447 -20.16 10.36 17.70
CA GLY A 447 -19.33 11.57 17.60
C GLY A 447 -18.36 11.50 16.42
N PRO A 448 -17.95 12.64 15.84
CA PRO A 448 -16.95 12.67 14.78
C PRO A 448 -15.55 12.29 15.32
N ALA A 449 -14.57 12.12 14.42
CA ALA A 449 -13.18 12.00 14.84
C ALA A 449 -12.79 13.26 15.66
N PRO A 450 -12.04 13.13 16.78
CA PRO A 450 -11.68 14.26 17.64
C PRO A 450 -11.15 15.50 16.87
N ILE A 451 -10.33 15.28 15.84
CA ILE A 451 -9.77 16.36 15.02
C ILE A 451 -10.82 17.25 14.32
N MET A 452 -12.03 16.75 14.10
CA MET A 452 -13.11 17.48 13.45
C MET A 452 -13.68 18.60 14.33
N GLU A 453 -13.62 18.44 15.66
CA GLU A 453 -14.12 19.42 16.64
C GLU A 453 -13.01 20.34 17.16
N GLU A 454 -11.74 20.01 16.92
CA GLU A 454 -10.62 20.89 17.20
C GLU A 454 -10.69 22.18 16.38
N ARG A 455 -10.21 23.29 16.97
CA ARG A 455 -10.09 24.58 16.28
C ARG A 455 -8.64 24.84 15.90
N PHE A 456 -8.45 25.38 14.71
CA PHE A 456 -7.14 25.67 14.14
C PHE A 456 -7.05 27.15 13.80
N THR A 457 -5.91 27.75 14.14
CA THR A 457 -5.58 29.11 13.71
C THR A 457 -5.32 29.12 12.21
N VAL A 458 -6.02 29.98 11.48
CA VAL A 458 -5.79 30.25 10.06
C VAL A 458 -4.40 30.88 9.92
N THR A 459 -3.51 30.21 9.18
CA THR A 459 -2.15 30.69 8.91
C THR A 459 -2.01 31.27 7.51
N ALA A 460 -0.93 32.02 7.27
CA ALA A 460 -0.59 32.49 5.92
C ALA A 460 -0.34 31.30 4.96
N GLU A 461 0.23 30.20 5.47
CA GLU A 461 0.42 28.97 4.73
C GLU A 461 -0.91 28.37 4.27
N MET A 462 -1.91 28.28 5.16
CA MET A 462 -3.24 27.77 4.80
C MET A 462 -3.85 28.60 3.68
N LEU A 463 -3.78 29.94 3.78
CA LEU A 463 -4.32 30.84 2.78
C LEU A 463 -3.53 30.83 1.45
N ARG A 464 -2.27 30.36 1.45
CA ARG A 464 -1.47 30.09 0.25
C ARG A 464 -1.89 28.77 -0.40
N LYS A 465 -2.05 27.70 0.39
CA LYS A 465 -2.44 26.36 -0.06
C LYS A 465 -3.90 26.29 -0.53
N ARG A 466 -4.79 27.07 0.10
CA ARG A 466 -6.22 27.16 -0.23
C ARG A 466 -6.64 28.62 -0.44
N PRO A 467 -6.33 29.23 -1.61
CA PRO A 467 -6.71 30.60 -1.91
C PRO A 467 -8.22 30.87 -1.83
N GLU A 468 -9.05 29.86 -2.01
CA GLU A 468 -10.50 29.93 -1.80
C GLU A 468 -10.89 30.36 -0.38
N MET A 469 -10.10 30.03 0.65
CA MET A 469 -10.37 30.49 2.02
C MET A 469 -10.34 32.02 2.10
N LYS A 470 -9.45 32.68 1.35
CA LYS A 470 -9.42 34.16 1.28
C LYS A 470 -10.68 34.71 0.63
N LYS A 471 -11.19 34.03 -0.40
CA LYS A 471 -12.42 34.44 -1.11
C LYS A 471 -13.64 34.33 -0.18
N ASP A 472 -13.65 33.34 0.70
CA ASP A 472 -14.67 33.15 1.73
C ASP A 472 -14.50 34.09 2.95
N GLY A 473 -13.48 34.95 2.95
CA GLY A 473 -13.28 36.01 3.93
C GLY A 473 -12.37 35.65 5.11
N TRP A 474 -11.73 34.47 5.11
CA TRP A 474 -10.79 34.07 6.16
C TRP A 474 -9.51 34.90 6.15
N LYS A 475 -9.03 35.24 7.35
CA LYS A 475 -7.83 36.04 7.61
C LYS A 475 -6.94 35.34 8.63
N THR A 476 -5.63 35.58 8.53
CA THR A 476 -4.64 35.07 9.48
C THR A 476 -5.01 35.41 10.92
N GLY A 477 -4.84 34.45 11.83
CA GLY A 477 -5.15 34.60 13.26
C GLY A 477 -6.61 34.33 13.64
N GLN A 478 -7.51 34.11 12.68
CA GLN A 478 -8.86 33.63 12.97
C GLN A 478 -8.85 32.12 13.29
N GLU A 479 -9.85 31.66 14.03
CA GLU A 479 -9.99 30.25 14.37
C GLU A 479 -11.06 29.57 13.51
N ILE A 480 -10.77 28.39 12.97
CA ILE A 480 -11.68 27.59 12.14
C ILE A 480 -11.75 26.13 12.63
N PRO A 481 -12.95 25.51 12.72
CA PRO A 481 -13.07 24.11 13.10
C PRO A 481 -12.49 23.14 12.06
N GLY A 482 -11.91 22.03 12.51
CA GLY A 482 -11.36 20.98 11.64
C GLY A 482 -12.36 20.42 10.64
N LYS A 483 -13.64 20.22 11.04
CA LYS A 483 -14.70 19.76 10.12
C LYS A 483 -14.95 20.70 8.93
N VAL A 484 -14.77 22.01 9.12
CA VAL A 484 -14.91 22.98 8.04
C VAL A 484 -13.70 22.93 7.11
N LEU A 485 -12.49 22.83 7.66
CA LEU A 485 -11.25 22.63 6.89
C LEU A 485 -11.28 21.33 6.07
N HIS A 486 -11.81 20.25 6.66
CA HIS A 486 -12.00 18.96 6.01
C HIS A 486 -13.02 19.04 4.88
N ALA A 487 -14.28 19.38 5.21
CA ALA A 487 -15.37 19.27 4.25
C ALA A 487 -15.31 20.34 3.15
N ARG A 488 -14.93 21.59 3.48
CA ARG A 488 -15.00 22.72 2.53
C ARG A 488 -13.68 23.02 1.81
N TYR A 489 -12.54 22.62 2.38
CA TYR A 489 -11.22 23.03 1.87
C TYR A 489 -10.27 21.85 1.58
N SER A 490 -10.67 20.60 1.78
CA SER A 490 -9.99 19.45 1.15
C SER A 490 -10.37 19.35 -0.33
N ARG A 491 -9.36 19.24 -1.21
CA ARG A 491 -9.59 19.03 -2.65
C ARG A 491 -10.31 17.71 -2.94
N TYR A 492 -10.00 16.66 -2.19
CA TYR A 492 -10.69 15.40 -2.33
C TYR A 492 -12.17 15.52 -1.92
N MET A 493 -12.48 16.21 -0.81
CA MET A 493 -13.87 16.43 -0.43
C MET A 493 -14.63 17.33 -1.42
N GLN A 494 -13.96 18.26 -2.09
CA GLN A 494 -14.57 19.02 -3.20
C GLN A 494 -14.92 18.13 -4.40
N GLN A 495 -14.14 17.09 -4.66
CA GLN A 495 -14.51 16.08 -5.67
C GLN A 495 -15.73 15.27 -5.24
N VAL A 496 -15.82 14.89 -3.96
CA VAL A 496 -17.03 14.25 -3.41
C VAL A 496 -18.24 15.18 -3.53
N ALA A 497 -18.08 16.48 -3.26
CA ALA A 497 -19.14 17.47 -3.37
C ALA A 497 -19.68 17.61 -4.80
N ALA A 498 -18.88 17.31 -5.83
CA ALA A 498 -19.34 17.34 -7.23
C ALA A 498 -20.43 16.30 -7.54
N VAL A 499 -20.51 15.22 -6.75
CA VAL A 499 -21.51 14.14 -6.94
C VAL A 499 -22.46 13.98 -5.75
N ALA A 500 -22.06 14.44 -4.56
CA ALA A 500 -22.83 14.36 -3.32
C ALA A 500 -22.70 15.67 -2.51
N PRO A 501 -23.20 16.82 -3.02
CA PRO A 501 -23.02 18.12 -2.38
C PRO A 501 -23.66 18.21 -0.99
N GLU A 502 -24.88 17.67 -0.84
CA GLU A 502 -25.61 17.67 0.44
C GLU A 502 -24.87 16.89 1.52
N LEU A 503 -24.21 15.79 1.16
CA LEU A 503 -23.38 15.00 2.09
C LEU A 503 -22.22 15.84 2.62
N VAL A 504 -21.51 16.56 1.75
CA VAL A 504 -20.37 17.39 2.15
C VAL A 504 -20.82 18.59 2.99
N GLU A 505 -21.98 19.17 2.71
CA GLU A 505 -22.57 20.22 3.55
C GLU A 505 -22.86 19.71 4.96
N GLN A 506 -23.51 18.55 5.09
CA GLN A 506 -23.78 17.93 6.39
C GLN A 506 -22.50 17.54 7.14
N LEU A 507 -21.46 17.10 6.42
CA LEU A 507 -20.14 16.84 7.00
C LEU A 507 -19.46 18.12 7.51
N ALA A 508 -19.67 19.27 6.86
CA ALA A 508 -19.15 20.54 7.35
C ALA A 508 -19.80 20.98 8.68
N GLU A 509 -21.05 20.58 8.91
CA GLU A 509 -21.80 20.87 10.14
C GLU A 509 -21.50 19.87 11.26
N THR A 510 -21.55 18.58 10.95
CA THR A 510 -21.47 17.48 11.92
C THR A 510 -20.03 16.97 12.14
N GLY A 511 -19.18 17.02 11.10
CA GLY A 511 -17.93 16.29 11.05
C GLY A 511 -18.10 14.83 10.61
N ALA A 512 -17.02 14.21 10.15
CA ALA A 512 -16.96 12.78 9.82
C ALA A 512 -16.42 11.95 10.99
N ARG A 513 -16.80 10.67 11.08
CA ARG A 513 -16.23 9.73 12.07
C ARG A 513 -14.75 9.43 11.85
N PHE A 514 -14.23 9.66 10.65
CA PHE A 514 -12.85 9.40 10.25
C PHE A 514 -12.39 10.43 9.21
N THR A 515 -11.08 10.63 9.12
CA THR A 515 -10.50 11.61 8.19
C THR A 515 -10.25 11.07 6.78
N HIS A 516 -10.10 9.75 6.65
CA HIS A 516 -9.88 9.03 5.39
C HIS A 516 -10.59 7.69 5.45
N HIS A 517 -11.08 7.25 4.30
CA HIS A 517 -11.88 6.04 4.13
C HIS A 517 -11.23 5.02 3.19
N THR A 518 -10.54 5.46 2.14
CA THR A 518 -10.27 4.62 0.96
C THR A 518 -8.78 4.44 0.69
N SER A 519 -8.37 3.19 0.46
CA SER A 519 -7.01 2.81 0.06
C SER A 519 -7.04 1.40 -0.54
N ILE A 520 -6.29 1.18 -1.62
CA ILE A 520 -6.24 -0.14 -2.26
C ILE A 520 -4.88 -0.77 -1.98
N ALA A 521 -4.86 -1.71 -1.04
CA ALA A 521 -3.68 -2.43 -0.62
C ALA A 521 -3.39 -3.68 -1.46
N PRO A 522 -2.16 -4.21 -1.44
CA PRO A 522 -1.91 -5.56 -1.92
C PRO A 522 -2.72 -6.57 -1.09
N THR A 523 -3.41 -7.47 -1.78
CA THR A 523 -4.25 -8.49 -1.13
C THR A 523 -3.73 -9.91 -1.32
N GLY A 524 -2.49 -10.10 -1.78
CA GLY A 524 -1.91 -11.39 -2.17
C GLY A 524 -2.26 -12.59 -1.28
N THR A 525 -2.06 -12.46 0.04
CA THR A 525 -2.37 -13.57 0.96
C THR A 525 -3.88 -13.71 1.23
N ILE A 526 -4.60 -12.62 1.49
CA ILE A 526 -6.03 -12.67 1.82
C ILE A 526 -6.88 -13.07 0.59
N SER A 527 -6.48 -12.65 -0.61
CA SER A 527 -7.16 -12.98 -1.85
C SER A 527 -7.04 -14.46 -2.15
N LEU A 528 -5.82 -15.00 -2.04
CA LEU A 528 -5.59 -16.43 -2.22
C LEU A 528 -6.35 -17.27 -1.18
N SER A 529 -6.23 -16.97 0.11
CA SER A 529 -6.80 -17.87 1.13
C SER A 529 -8.28 -17.63 1.44
N LEU A 530 -8.75 -16.38 1.44
CA LEU A 530 -10.11 -16.01 1.88
C LEU A 530 -11.03 -15.64 0.71
N ALA A 531 -10.47 -15.29 -0.45
CA ALA A 531 -11.22 -15.05 -1.69
C ALA A 531 -10.96 -16.12 -2.76
N ASN A 532 -10.39 -17.26 -2.35
CA ASN A 532 -10.15 -18.43 -3.19
C ASN A 532 -9.35 -18.14 -4.47
N ASN A 533 -8.34 -17.29 -4.35
CA ASN A 533 -7.50 -16.82 -5.46
C ASN A 533 -8.22 -15.95 -6.49
N ALA A 534 -9.13 -15.09 -6.03
CA ALA A 534 -9.54 -13.93 -6.82
C ALA A 534 -8.32 -13.03 -7.11
N SER A 535 -8.40 -12.22 -8.16
CA SER A 535 -7.29 -11.33 -8.52
C SER A 535 -6.96 -10.34 -7.38
N ASN A 536 -5.71 -9.90 -7.29
CA ASN A 536 -5.22 -9.18 -6.11
C ASN A 536 -5.51 -7.69 -6.20
N GLY A 537 -6.37 -7.15 -5.35
CA GLY A 537 -6.59 -5.69 -5.34
C GLY A 537 -7.25 -5.24 -6.65
N ILE A 538 -6.60 -4.27 -7.31
CA ILE A 538 -6.94 -3.88 -8.69
C ILE A 538 -6.11 -4.60 -9.76
N GLU A 539 -5.24 -5.54 -9.40
CA GLU A 539 -4.43 -6.30 -10.35
C GLU A 539 -5.30 -7.22 -11.23
N PRO A 540 -4.90 -7.49 -12.49
CA PRO A 540 -5.44 -8.62 -13.23
C PRO A 540 -5.01 -9.94 -12.57
N SER A 541 -5.58 -11.06 -13.01
CA SER A 541 -5.08 -12.36 -12.59
C SER A 541 -3.65 -12.54 -13.11
N PHE A 542 -2.71 -12.88 -12.21
CA PHE A 542 -1.31 -13.10 -12.61
C PHE A 542 -1.21 -14.23 -13.64
N ALA A 543 -1.84 -15.35 -13.34
CA ALA A 543 -2.07 -16.47 -14.24
C ALA A 543 -3.35 -17.20 -13.79
N HIS A 544 -4.05 -17.83 -14.74
CA HIS A 544 -5.26 -18.58 -14.44
C HIS A 544 -4.99 -19.98 -13.89
N HIS A 545 -3.84 -20.57 -14.22
CA HIS A 545 -3.34 -21.83 -13.65
C HIS A 545 -1.83 -21.74 -13.46
N TYR A 546 -1.35 -22.09 -12.27
CA TYR A 546 0.07 -22.21 -11.94
C TYR A 546 0.24 -23.17 -10.76
N SER A 547 1.45 -23.64 -10.50
CA SER A 547 1.69 -24.55 -9.38
C SER A 547 2.47 -23.87 -8.26
N ARG A 548 2.22 -24.31 -7.02
CA ARG A 548 2.98 -23.89 -5.84
C ARG A 548 3.54 -25.09 -5.08
N ASN A 549 4.76 -24.92 -4.58
CA ASN A 549 5.37 -25.90 -3.68
C ASN A 549 4.84 -25.71 -2.25
N VAL A 550 4.18 -26.73 -1.71
CA VAL A 550 3.68 -26.74 -0.33
C VAL A 550 4.46 -27.78 0.47
N ILE A 551 5.03 -27.35 1.60
CA ILE A 551 5.61 -28.26 2.59
C ILE A 551 4.47 -28.70 3.52
N ARG A 552 4.20 -30.00 3.58
CA ARG A 552 3.27 -30.59 4.55
C ARG A 552 4.04 -30.99 5.81
N GLU A 553 3.50 -30.67 6.98
CA GLU A 553 4.08 -31.10 8.26
C GLU A 553 4.29 -32.62 8.28
N GLY A 554 5.51 -33.06 8.62
CA GLY A 554 5.90 -34.46 8.67
C GLY A 554 6.40 -35.08 7.36
N ARG A 555 6.44 -34.35 6.24
CA ARG A 555 7.09 -34.79 4.99
C ARG A 555 8.34 -33.96 4.70
N LYS A 556 9.41 -34.63 4.24
CA LYS A 556 10.68 -33.99 3.84
C LYS A 556 10.67 -33.44 2.40
N SER A 557 9.68 -33.80 1.58
CA SER A 557 9.56 -33.36 0.17
C SER A 557 8.45 -32.33 -0.03
N LYS A 558 8.71 -31.34 -0.88
CA LYS A 558 7.71 -30.34 -1.34
C LYS A 558 6.68 -31.03 -2.25
N GLU A 559 5.39 -30.78 -2.02
CA GLU A 559 4.32 -31.24 -2.92
C GLU A 559 3.92 -30.09 -3.85
N LYS A 560 3.93 -30.34 -5.16
CA LYS A 560 3.46 -29.39 -6.18
C LYS A 560 1.93 -29.42 -6.18
N VAL A 561 1.30 -28.32 -5.77
CA VAL A 561 -0.16 -28.16 -5.73
C VAL A 561 -0.57 -27.18 -6.80
N ASP A 562 -1.53 -27.55 -7.64
CA ASP A 562 -2.11 -26.65 -8.62
C ASP A 562 -2.96 -25.58 -7.93
N VAL A 563 -2.81 -24.36 -8.44
CA VAL A 563 -3.56 -23.19 -8.02
C VAL A 563 -4.23 -22.60 -9.24
N TYR A 564 -5.54 -22.41 -9.13
CA TYR A 564 -6.37 -21.84 -10.17
C TYR A 564 -6.87 -20.48 -9.72
N SER A 565 -7.07 -19.54 -10.65
CA SER A 565 -7.75 -18.28 -10.33
C SER A 565 -9.23 -18.51 -10.05
N PHE A 566 -9.85 -17.64 -9.26
CA PHE A 566 -11.25 -17.78 -8.87
C PHE A 566 -12.19 -17.83 -10.07
N GLU A 567 -12.00 -16.94 -11.05
CA GLU A 567 -12.83 -16.88 -12.25
C GLU A 567 -12.69 -18.13 -13.13
N LEU A 568 -11.52 -18.78 -13.16
CA LEU A 568 -11.36 -20.07 -13.83
C LEU A 568 -12.10 -21.19 -13.09
N LEU A 569 -11.98 -21.25 -11.75
CA LEU A 569 -12.73 -22.21 -10.94
C LEU A 569 -14.25 -22.04 -11.13
N ALA A 570 -14.72 -20.79 -11.13
CA ALA A 570 -16.13 -20.48 -11.37
C ALA A 570 -16.57 -20.87 -12.78
N TYR A 571 -15.79 -20.54 -13.80
CA TYR A 571 -16.10 -20.87 -15.19
C TYR A 571 -16.15 -22.38 -15.43
N ARG A 572 -15.23 -23.13 -14.84
CA ARG A 572 -15.22 -24.60 -14.92
C ARG A 572 -16.44 -25.22 -14.26
N GLN A 573 -16.84 -24.68 -13.12
CA GLN A 573 -18.02 -25.17 -12.41
C GLN A 573 -19.34 -24.82 -13.12
N MET A 574 -19.40 -23.68 -13.81
CA MET A 574 -20.65 -23.09 -14.30
C MET A 574 -20.87 -23.24 -15.81
N VAL A 575 -19.80 -23.30 -16.59
CA VAL A 575 -19.85 -23.19 -18.05
C VAL A 575 -19.17 -24.37 -18.71
N ASN A 576 -17.88 -24.61 -18.42
CA ASN A 576 -17.10 -25.63 -19.10
C ASN A 576 -16.09 -26.33 -18.16
N PRO A 577 -16.39 -27.53 -17.64
CA PRO A 577 -15.52 -28.27 -16.72
C PRO A 577 -14.10 -28.55 -17.23
N GLU A 578 -13.95 -28.65 -18.55
CA GLU A 578 -12.70 -28.97 -19.24
C GLU A 578 -11.86 -27.73 -19.58
N ALA A 579 -12.38 -26.53 -19.30
CA ALA A 579 -11.69 -25.28 -19.66
C ALA A 579 -10.31 -25.18 -19.00
N MET A 580 -9.29 -24.95 -19.83
CA MET A 580 -7.90 -24.86 -19.41
C MET A 580 -7.16 -23.71 -20.14
N PRO A 581 -6.33 -22.94 -19.42
CA PRO A 581 -5.50 -21.92 -20.05
C PRO A 581 -4.57 -22.52 -21.11
N PHE A 582 -4.41 -21.82 -22.23
CA PHE A 582 -3.53 -22.21 -23.35
C PHE A 582 -3.84 -23.55 -24.02
N SER A 583 -5.03 -24.12 -23.82
CA SER A 583 -5.43 -25.35 -24.52
C SER A 583 -5.56 -25.13 -26.03
N GLU A 584 -4.99 -26.02 -26.83
CA GLU A 584 -5.21 -26.05 -28.28
C GLU A 584 -6.52 -26.78 -28.66
N ASP A 585 -7.10 -27.54 -27.74
CA ASP A 585 -8.39 -28.19 -27.93
C ASP A 585 -9.53 -27.16 -27.91
N PRO A 586 -10.28 -26.97 -29.01
CA PRO A 586 -11.38 -26.01 -29.10
C PRO A 586 -12.42 -26.15 -27.98
N ASP A 587 -12.65 -27.38 -27.48
CA ASP A 587 -13.64 -27.65 -26.45
C ASP A 587 -13.16 -27.28 -25.03
N ALA A 588 -11.85 -27.04 -24.85
CA ALA A 588 -11.23 -26.64 -23.59
C ALA A 588 -10.68 -25.21 -23.61
N GLN A 589 -10.85 -24.47 -24.72
CA GLN A 589 -10.37 -23.11 -24.86
C GLN A 589 -11.11 -22.12 -23.96
N LEU A 590 -10.35 -21.18 -23.39
CA LEU A 590 -10.93 -20.06 -22.67
C LEU A 590 -11.36 -18.95 -23.64
N PRO A 591 -12.48 -18.26 -23.35
CA PRO A 591 -12.88 -17.08 -24.08
C PRO A 591 -11.83 -15.95 -24.02
N ASP A 592 -11.85 -15.06 -25.00
CA ASP A 592 -10.88 -13.97 -25.17
C ASP A 592 -10.90 -12.88 -24.07
N TYR A 593 -11.87 -12.93 -23.17
CA TYR A 593 -11.96 -12.07 -21.98
C TYR A 593 -11.25 -12.65 -20.74
N PHE A 594 -10.66 -13.85 -20.84
CA PHE A 594 -9.73 -14.39 -19.84
C PHE A 594 -8.33 -13.79 -20.04
N ILE A 595 -8.17 -12.58 -19.48
CA ILE A 595 -6.95 -11.78 -19.57
C ILE A 595 -6.06 -12.02 -18.34
N SER A 596 -4.80 -12.36 -18.60
CA SER A 596 -3.77 -12.49 -17.57
C SER A 596 -2.86 -11.26 -17.53
N ALA A 597 -1.96 -11.17 -16.55
CA ALA A 597 -1.03 -10.05 -16.45
C ALA A 597 -0.10 -9.89 -17.67
N ASP A 598 0.13 -10.96 -18.44
CA ASP A 598 1.01 -10.95 -19.62
C ASP A 598 0.37 -10.33 -20.86
N ASP A 599 -0.96 -10.29 -20.87
CA ASP A 599 -1.75 -9.78 -21.98
C ASP A 599 -2.02 -8.27 -21.83
N ILE A 600 -1.49 -7.64 -20.78
CA ILE A 600 -1.75 -6.24 -20.40
C ILE A 600 -0.53 -5.37 -20.66
N SER A 601 -0.72 -4.29 -21.40
CA SER A 601 0.32 -3.29 -21.58
C SER A 601 0.55 -2.47 -20.29
N PRO A 602 1.77 -1.93 -20.08
CA PRO A 602 2.04 -1.05 -18.94
C PRO A 602 1.12 0.18 -18.90
N LYS A 603 0.69 0.68 -20.06
CA LYS A 603 -0.26 1.78 -20.15
C LYS A 603 -1.64 1.41 -19.62
N GLU A 604 -2.17 0.25 -20.00
CA GLU A 604 -3.47 -0.24 -19.50
C GLU A 604 -3.45 -0.46 -17.98
N HIS A 605 -2.32 -0.91 -17.42
CA HIS A 605 -2.15 -0.94 -15.97
C HIS A 605 -2.30 0.44 -15.31
N VAL A 606 -1.68 1.48 -15.91
CA VAL A 606 -1.79 2.86 -15.43
C VAL A 606 -3.22 3.39 -15.59
N ASP A 607 -3.90 3.08 -16.70
CA ASP A 607 -5.28 3.52 -16.96
C ASP A 607 -6.27 2.99 -15.91
N VAL A 608 -6.17 1.70 -15.56
CA VAL A 608 -7.01 1.11 -14.50
C VAL A 608 -6.68 1.71 -13.13
N GLN A 609 -5.39 1.94 -12.84
CA GLN A 609 -5.00 2.61 -11.60
C GLN A 609 -5.56 4.04 -11.53
N ALA A 610 -5.52 4.79 -12.64
CA ALA A 610 -6.03 6.15 -12.73
C ALA A 610 -7.55 6.20 -12.54
N ALA A 611 -8.28 5.25 -13.12
CA ALA A 611 -9.72 5.13 -12.94
C ALA A 611 -10.11 4.96 -11.46
N ALA A 612 -9.39 4.11 -10.72
CA ALA A 612 -9.62 3.93 -9.28
C ALA A 612 -9.14 5.14 -8.46
N GLN A 613 -7.97 5.71 -8.77
CA GLN A 613 -7.29 6.71 -7.95
C GLN A 613 -8.12 7.98 -7.71
N LYS A 614 -9.00 8.33 -8.67
CA LYS A 614 -9.95 9.44 -8.55
C LYS A 614 -10.70 9.37 -7.22
N TRP A 615 -11.21 8.20 -6.84
CA TRP A 615 -12.07 8.01 -5.68
C TRP A 615 -11.36 7.36 -4.48
N VAL A 616 -10.02 7.44 -4.46
CA VAL A 616 -9.18 6.94 -3.37
C VAL A 616 -8.46 8.10 -2.69
N ASP A 617 -8.89 8.44 -1.47
CA ASP A 617 -8.35 9.56 -0.67
C ASP A 617 -6.92 9.33 -0.19
N SER A 618 -6.53 8.08 0.07
CA SER A 618 -5.17 7.71 0.45
C SER A 618 -4.34 7.44 -0.81
N SER A 619 -3.88 6.21 -1.08
CA SER A 619 -3.20 5.84 -2.33
C SER A 619 -3.54 4.39 -2.71
N ILE A 620 -2.94 3.92 -3.80
CA ILE A 620 -3.12 2.59 -4.37
C ILE A 620 -1.76 1.92 -4.50
N SER A 621 -1.65 0.69 -4.01
CA SER A 621 -0.56 -0.21 -4.37
C SER A 621 -0.92 -0.91 -5.67
N LYS A 622 -0.21 -0.59 -6.73
CA LYS A 622 -0.32 -1.25 -8.04
C LYS A 622 1.08 -1.45 -8.60
N THR A 623 1.33 -2.66 -9.09
CA THR A 623 2.54 -2.95 -9.87
C THR A 623 2.17 -3.01 -11.34
N ALA A 624 2.70 -2.09 -12.16
CA ALA A 624 2.65 -2.24 -13.61
C ALA A 624 3.70 -3.29 -14.01
N ASN A 625 3.26 -4.49 -14.36
CA ASN A 625 4.15 -5.53 -14.87
C ASN A 625 4.63 -5.12 -16.25
N VAL A 626 5.93 -5.26 -16.49
CA VAL A 626 6.58 -4.90 -17.74
C VAL A 626 7.27 -6.15 -18.29
N PRO A 627 7.03 -6.52 -19.56
CA PRO A 627 7.71 -7.64 -20.19
C PRO A 627 9.25 -7.54 -20.09
N THR A 628 9.92 -8.68 -19.98
CA THR A 628 11.39 -8.72 -19.87
C THR A 628 12.09 -8.10 -21.09
N ASP A 629 11.52 -8.26 -22.28
CA ASP A 629 12.03 -7.73 -23.54
C ASP A 629 11.45 -6.35 -23.93
N TYR A 630 10.73 -5.70 -23.01
CA TYR A 630 10.09 -4.40 -23.27
C TYR A 630 11.12 -3.30 -23.58
N PRO A 631 11.01 -2.54 -24.68
CA PRO A 631 11.98 -1.52 -25.05
C PRO A 631 12.11 -0.40 -24.00
N TYR A 632 13.35 -0.02 -23.67
CA TYR A 632 13.61 1.07 -22.73
C TYR A 632 12.98 2.40 -23.18
N GLU A 633 12.99 2.68 -24.48
CA GLU A 633 12.42 3.91 -25.04
C GLU A 633 10.91 4.05 -24.80
N ASP A 634 10.18 2.93 -24.72
CA ASP A 634 8.75 2.92 -24.37
C ASP A 634 8.55 2.92 -22.85
N PHE A 635 9.47 2.28 -22.12
CA PHE A 635 9.41 2.19 -20.65
C PHE A 635 9.56 3.56 -19.98
N LYS A 636 10.50 4.39 -20.46
CA LYS A 636 10.90 5.65 -19.80
C LYS A 636 9.76 6.67 -19.65
N ASP A 637 8.70 6.53 -20.44
CA ASP A 637 7.55 7.42 -20.44
C ASP A 637 6.40 6.96 -19.52
N ILE A 638 6.45 5.74 -18.96
CA ILE A 638 5.38 5.19 -18.10
C ILE A 638 5.13 6.09 -16.89
N TYR A 639 6.20 6.55 -16.23
CA TYR A 639 6.09 7.37 -15.03
C TYR A 639 5.63 8.81 -15.34
N THR A 640 6.05 9.36 -16.49
CA THR A 640 5.54 10.64 -16.98
C THR A 640 4.05 10.54 -17.35
N TYR A 641 3.63 9.42 -17.94
CA TYR A 641 2.22 9.14 -18.20
C TYR A 641 1.40 9.03 -16.91
N ALA A 642 1.90 8.28 -15.91
CA ALA A 642 1.28 8.18 -14.58
C ALA A 642 1.14 9.54 -13.88
N TRP A 643 2.14 10.41 -14.00
CA TRP A 643 2.07 11.79 -13.51
C TRP A 643 0.98 12.61 -14.20
N ARG A 644 0.90 12.57 -15.54
CA ARG A 644 -0.14 13.25 -16.32
C ARG A 644 -1.55 12.74 -16.01
N GLN A 645 -1.69 11.46 -15.63
CA GLN A 645 -2.95 10.88 -15.17
C GLN A 645 -3.33 11.28 -13.74
N GLY A 646 -2.49 12.05 -13.03
CA GLY A 646 -2.78 12.53 -11.69
C GLY A 646 -2.68 11.44 -10.61
N LEU A 647 -1.87 10.39 -10.85
CA LEU A 647 -1.62 9.36 -9.84
C LEU A 647 -0.87 9.92 -8.62
N LYS A 648 -0.94 9.20 -7.50
CA LYS A 648 -0.18 9.54 -6.28
C LYS A 648 1.17 8.82 -6.21
N GLY A 649 1.36 7.81 -7.03
CA GLY A 649 2.57 7.05 -7.20
C GLY A 649 2.32 5.91 -8.17
N CYS A 650 3.39 5.31 -8.68
CA CYS A 650 3.30 4.13 -9.52
C CYS A 650 4.59 3.32 -9.36
N THR A 651 4.45 1.99 -9.39
CA THR A 651 5.56 1.05 -9.33
C THR A 651 5.53 0.22 -10.59
N THR A 652 6.67 0.11 -11.27
CA THR A 652 6.85 -0.87 -12.35
C THR A 652 7.66 -2.04 -11.85
N PHE A 653 7.39 -3.23 -12.39
CA PHE A 653 8.23 -4.40 -12.18
C PHE A 653 8.54 -5.01 -13.54
N ARG A 654 9.82 -4.97 -13.90
CA ARG A 654 10.36 -5.69 -15.04
C ARG A 654 11.27 -6.79 -14.53
N PHE A 655 11.00 -8.04 -14.89
CA PHE A 655 11.91 -9.13 -14.55
C PHE A 655 13.21 -8.96 -15.36
N ASN A 656 14.31 -8.69 -14.65
CA ASN A 656 15.65 -8.62 -15.20
C ASN A 656 16.48 -9.77 -14.62
N PRO A 657 16.75 -10.86 -15.37
CA PRO A 657 17.45 -12.03 -14.85
C PRO A 657 18.86 -11.73 -14.32
N ALA A 658 19.50 -10.63 -14.77
CA ALA A 658 20.81 -10.20 -14.30
C ALA A 658 20.76 -9.50 -12.92
N ALA A 659 19.62 -8.94 -12.52
CA ALA A 659 19.46 -8.14 -11.30
C ALA A 659 18.46 -8.75 -10.30
N PHE A 660 17.47 -9.51 -10.77
CA PHE A 660 16.35 -10.03 -10.01
C PHE A 660 16.24 -11.53 -10.08
N GLN A 661 16.07 -12.14 -8.92
CA GLN A 661 15.73 -13.55 -8.76
C GLN A 661 14.73 -13.58 -7.60
N GLY A 662 13.43 -13.60 -7.93
CA GLY A 662 12.34 -13.33 -6.97
C GLY A 662 11.27 -14.42 -6.93
N VAL A 663 10.45 -14.43 -5.88
CA VAL A 663 9.51 -15.52 -5.48
C VAL A 663 8.44 -15.92 -6.53
N LEU A 664 8.24 -15.10 -7.56
CA LEU A 664 7.33 -15.36 -8.69
C LEU A 664 8.13 -15.32 -9.99
N VAL A 665 8.88 -16.38 -10.29
CA VAL A 665 9.51 -16.58 -11.60
C VAL A 665 8.69 -17.60 -12.38
N LYS A 666 8.43 -17.32 -13.66
CA LYS A 666 7.80 -18.29 -14.54
C LYS A 666 8.81 -19.35 -14.96
N GLU A 667 8.32 -20.56 -15.20
CA GLU A 667 9.15 -21.69 -15.66
C GLU A 667 9.87 -21.35 -16.97
N LYS A 668 9.20 -20.66 -17.90
CA LYS A 668 9.77 -20.17 -19.15
C LYS A 668 10.88 -19.13 -18.96
N ASP A 669 10.79 -18.27 -17.96
CA ASP A 669 11.81 -17.24 -17.68
C ASP A 669 13.05 -17.88 -17.04
N LEU A 670 12.84 -18.89 -16.19
CA LEU A 670 13.91 -19.72 -15.62
C LEU A 670 14.64 -20.55 -16.68
N GLU A 671 13.92 -21.13 -17.64
CA GLU A 671 14.47 -21.92 -18.74
C GLU A 671 15.37 -21.11 -19.69
N ASN A 672 15.07 -19.83 -19.84
CA ASN A 672 15.79 -18.92 -20.74
C ASN A 672 16.98 -18.22 -20.07
N THR A 673 17.17 -18.42 -18.76
CA THR A 673 18.25 -17.79 -18.00
C THR A 673 19.30 -18.84 -17.63
N ALA A 674 20.56 -18.59 -18.00
CA ALA A 674 21.70 -19.43 -17.60
C ALA A 674 22.40 -18.84 -16.37
N TYR A 675 22.76 -19.70 -15.44
CA TYR A 675 23.36 -19.38 -14.16
C TYR A 675 24.76 -19.99 -14.10
N ARG A 676 25.72 -19.18 -13.69
CA ARG A 676 27.12 -19.57 -13.61
C ARG A 676 27.54 -19.71 -12.15
N PHE A 677 28.03 -20.90 -11.79
CA PHE A 677 28.61 -21.21 -10.50
C PHE A 677 30.11 -21.42 -10.67
N GLU A 678 30.92 -20.82 -9.80
CA GLU A 678 32.36 -21.07 -9.72
C GLU A 678 32.61 -21.96 -8.51
N LEU A 679 33.22 -23.13 -8.74
CA LEU A 679 33.55 -24.10 -7.70
C LEU A 679 34.88 -23.73 -7.03
N GLU A 680 35.17 -24.31 -5.87
CA GLU A 680 36.40 -24.03 -5.10
C GLU A 680 37.69 -24.34 -5.88
N ASP A 681 37.65 -25.25 -6.84
CA ASP A 681 38.77 -25.59 -7.71
C ASP A 681 38.91 -24.68 -8.94
N GLY A 682 38.04 -23.66 -9.05
CA GLY A 682 37.98 -22.72 -10.17
C GLY A 682 37.22 -23.23 -11.39
N GLU A 683 36.62 -24.43 -11.33
CA GLU A 683 35.74 -24.91 -12.39
C GLU A 683 34.45 -24.08 -12.44
N VAL A 684 33.98 -23.83 -13.66
CA VAL A 684 32.78 -23.04 -13.91
C VAL A 684 31.69 -23.96 -14.43
N VAL A 685 30.58 -24.01 -13.70
CA VAL A 685 29.39 -24.75 -14.09
C VAL A 685 28.32 -23.77 -14.55
N GLU A 686 27.86 -23.91 -15.80
CA GLU A 686 26.78 -23.10 -16.35
C GLU A 686 25.53 -23.97 -16.59
N VAL A 687 24.42 -23.58 -15.97
CA VAL A 687 23.19 -24.39 -15.91
C VAL A 687 21.96 -23.49 -16.03
N LYS A 688 20.89 -24.01 -16.62
CA LYS A 688 19.64 -23.26 -16.79
C LYS A 688 18.92 -23.08 -15.45
N GLY A 689 18.22 -21.97 -15.27
CA GLY A 689 17.58 -21.59 -14.01
C GLY A 689 16.63 -22.61 -13.41
N ASN A 690 16.01 -23.45 -14.25
CA ASN A 690 15.09 -24.51 -13.83
C ASN A 690 15.77 -25.87 -13.58
N GLN A 691 17.06 -26.03 -13.90
CA GLN A 691 17.79 -27.28 -13.64
C GLN A 691 17.99 -27.47 -12.15
N GLU A 692 17.82 -28.71 -11.67
CA GLU A 692 18.07 -29.07 -10.28
C GLU A 692 19.58 -29.27 -10.03
N ILE A 693 20.07 -28.71 -8.94
CA ILE A 693 21.44 -28.80 -8.43
C ILE A 693 21.35 -29.26 -6.99
N GLU A 694 22.13 -30.28 -6.64
CA GLU A 694 22.35 -30.68 -5.26
C GLU A 694 23.52 -29.88 -4.67
N TYR A 695 23.28 -29.17 -3.56
CA TYR A 695 24.28 -28.36 -2.87
C TYR A 695 24.03 -28.42 -1.35
N ASP A 696 25.09 -28.68 -0.58
CA ASP A 696 25.05 -28.85 0.88
C ASP A 696 23.97 -29.84 1.38
N GLY A 697 23.74 -30.92 0.61
CA GLY A 697 22.78 -31.98 0.93
C GLY A 697 21.31 -31.63 0.69
N GLU A 698 21.02 -30.48 0.07
CA GLU A 698 19.69 -30.08 -0.37
C GLU A 698 19.63 -29.93 -1.90
N VAL A 699 18.46 -30.20 -2.49
CA VAL A 699 18.22 -30.03 -3.92
C VAL A 699 17.53 -28.69 -4.15
N HIS A 700 18.15 -27.86 -4.97
CA HIS A 700 17.69 -26.54 -5.36
C HIS A 700 17.55 -26.46 -6.88
N THR A 701 16.69 -25.59 -7.40
CA THR A 701 16.86 -25.17 -8.79
C THR A 701 18.08 -24.26 -8.89
N ALA A 702 18.75 -24.20 -10.04
CA ALA A 702 19.92 -23.35 -10.26
C ALA A 702 19.64 -21.90 -9.86
N ALA A 703 18.47 -21.37 -10.23
CA ALA A 703 18.08 -20.02 -9.83
C ALA A 703 17.99 -19.85 -8.30
N ASN A 704 17.41 -20.83 -7.60
CA ASN A 704 17.25 -20.76 -6.14
C ASN A 704 18.60 -20.96 -5.41
N LEU A 705 19.49 -21.81 -5.93
CA LEU A 705 20.81 -22.02 -5.35
C LEU A 705 21.68 -20.76 -5.51
N PHE A 706 21.71 -20.19 -6.71
CA PHE A 706 22.44 -18.97 -6.98
C PHE A 706 21.97 -17.82 -6.07
N ASP A 707 20.64 -17.70 -5.91
CA ASP A 707 20.05 -16.72 -5.00
C ASP A 707 20.46 -16.97 -3.55
N ALA A 708 20.33 -18.20 -3.05
CA ALA A 708 20.71 -18.52 -1.66
C ALA A 708 22.21 -18.26 -1.36
N LEU A 709 23.09 -18.54 -2.33
CA LEU A 709 24.52 -18.22 -2.25
C LEU A 709 24.75 -16.70 -2.25
N LYS A 710 24.09 -15.95 -3.15
CA LYS A 710 24.11 -14.47 -3.19
C LYS A 710 23.51 -13.84 -1.92
N GLU A 711 22.56 -14.52 -1.30
CA GLU A 711 21.91 -14.14 -0.06
C GLU A 711 22.81 -14.40 1.16
N GLY A 712 23.89 -15.16 0.99
CA GLY A 712 24.84 -15.52 2.05
C GLY A 712 24.28 -16.56 3.01
N TYR A 713 23.24 -17.30 2.63
CA TYR A 713 22.62 -18.35 3.46
C TYR A 713 23.59 -19.49 3.79
N TYR A 714 24.59 -19.72 2.92
CA TYR A 714 25.63 -20.73 3.10
C TYR A 714 26.97 -20.16 3.56
N GLY A 715 27.02 -18.88 3.97
CA GLY A 715 28.27 -18.17 4.24
C GLY A 715 29.00 -17.77 2.95
N LYS A 716 29.87 -16.75 3.03
CA LYS A 716 30.75 -16.40 1.90
C LYS A 716 31.87 -17.45 1.84
N PHE A 717 31.99 -18.14 0.71
CA PHE A 717 33.22 -18.81 0.30
C PHE A 717 33.60 -18.30 -1.08
#